data_AF-A0A1Y3BNA9-F1
#
_entry.id   AF-A0A1Y3BNA9-F1
#
_cell.length_a   1.000
_cell.length_b   1.000
_cell.length_c   1.000
_cell.angle_alpha   90.00
_cell.angle_beta   90.00
_cell.angle_gamma   90.00
#
_symmetry.space_group_name_H-M   'P 1'
#
loop_
_entity.id
_entity.type
_entity.pdbx_description
1 polymer ?
#
loop_
_entity_poly.entity_id
_entity_poly.type
_entity_poly.pdbx_seq_one_letter_code
_entity_poly.pdbx_strand_id
1 'polypeptide(L)'
;RFEDEFINIVQIFVKYIRLYSNTFPVNFQLPKISNKVQKAISFDDDQIIEKKFVTLRRRRRTEISQLMELLTIHLDICTQVPDKWSTTYHNYAIMLNIFHGYNLIKSMITDRTKIQHLNTRFKRLTFNQCIDFGIPISMLPRECRVELILIGFRAKSEVDALATTFLYLYDIDEIFQNGFHLLPWTELKSPYTFPPISMEFDSPDKSATLREFLENNYFVSHNIDPNAMMIVIRVAPTLPIHIDYYFPEIKTKELSISMNSIVPMARNDGSYSGDSLYGFHGCNTNRLTTNVVKILQKNPIEQLTSNERDIIWKQRKTLREFPGLILKLMKSPSSWSFHDLPAIYELLKGFDQGHYGNVFRTKIEVLQLLSMDYPDKFVRRTVVKWLNSVSVDELCDYLPQLVQSLRFETSIDCHLIWSLFEFSLMSARFCHYFYWQLKSCLNDNTFGIRCQIYLNALLILCGERTRDQFLGQDKICEELSMISAEIKQASKDSRNIILRQRLEKINEDLKSNPTSLPLSPSLFVNGLSIDQCSYFNSNSLPLKLVFEGAPHYRIKSSFDNYSITTLADSSTQSKLAAIYKSKHWWHKIIFKCGDDLRKDMLVMQIISIINRVWLRSGLNLRLIIFSVLNSSHCTGMIEMVSRASTLREIQQEHGLTGNFKHHTIATWLKRYNTNEFSYRIAIENFIHS
;
A
#
# COMPACT_ATOMS: atom_id res chain seq x y z
N ARG A 1 26.46 13.83 -10.09
CA ARG A 1 25.94 14.33 -8.79
C ARG A 1 24.69 13.57 -8.34
N PHE A 2 23.53 13.70 -9.02
CA PHE A 2 22.31 12.96 -8.64
C PHE A 2 22.49 11.43 -8.77
N GLU A 3 23.17 10.97 -9.82
CA GLU A 3 23.50 9.55 -10.02
C GLU A 3 24.45 9.02 -8.94
N ASP A 4 25.44 9.81 -8.52
CA ASP A 4 26.43 9.41 -7.51
C ASP A 4 25.79 9.28 -6.12
N GLU A 5 24.88 10.19 -5.76
CA GLU A 5 24.10 10.12 -4.53
C GLU A 5 23.14 8.91 -4.55
N PHE A 6 22.43 8.69 -5.66
CA PHE A 6 21.54 7.53 -5.82
C PHE A 6 22.29 6.20 -5.72
N ILE A 7 23.48 6.10 -6.32
CA ILE A 7 24.35 4.91 -6.19
C ILE A 7 24.79 4.68 -4.74
N ASN A 8 25.13 5.76 -4.01
CA ASN A 8 25.51 5.66 -2.60
C ASN A 8 24.33 5.22 -1.72
N ILE A 9 23.12 5.72 -2.02
CA ILE A 9 21.87 5.26 -1.40
C ILE A 9 21.63 3.78 -1.66
N VAL A 10 21.76 3.33 -2.92
CA VAL A 10 21.63 1.91 -3.28
C VAL A 10 22.59 1.11 -2.41
N GLN A 11 23.86 1.51 -2.31
CA GLN A 11 24.86 0.83 -1.48
C GLN A 11 24.51 0.78 0.02
N ILE A 12 23.93 1.84 0.57
CA ILE A 12 23.51 1.89 1.98
C ILE A 12 22.27 1.01 2.21
N PHE A 13 21.27 1.08 1.32
CA PHE A 13 20.08 0.24 1.40
C PHE A 13 20.43 -1.25 1.26
N VAL A 14 21.35 -1.60 0.35
CA VAL A 14 21.97 -2.92 0.23
C VAL A 14 22.57 -3.36 1.56
N LYS A 15 23.31 -2.46 2.24
CA LYS A 15 23.98 -2.77 3.50
C LYS A 15 22.99 -3.08 4.62
N TYR A 16 21.89 -2.33 4.71
CA TYR A 16 20.83 -2.59 5.68
C TYR A 16 20.04 -3.86 5.38
N ILE A 17 19.70 -4.11 4.10
CA ILE A 17 19.10 -5.36 3.66
C ILE A 17 20.02 -6.55 4.00
N ARG A 18 21.33 -6.42 3.77
CA ARG A 18 22.33 -7.44 4.15
C ARG A 18 22.45 -7.65 5.65
N LEU A 19 22.29 -6.60 6.44
CA LEU A 19 22.33 -6.71 7.90
C LEU A 19 21.13 -7.52 8.42
N TYR A 20 19.94 -7.25 7.88
CA TYR A 20 18.70 -7.99 8.16
C TYR A 20 18.73 -9.42 7.62
N SER A 21 19.32 -9.64 6.44
CA SER A 21 19.50 -10.98 5.85
C SER A 21 20.48 -11.86 6.61
N ASN A 22 21.34 -11.28 7.45
CA ASN A 22 22.26 -12.03 8.29
C ASN A 22 21.60 -12.44 9.62
N THR A 23 20.46 -11.84 9.98
CA THR A 23 19.68 -12.17 11.18
C THR A 23 18.61 -13.24 10.93
N PHE A 24 18.20 -13.45 9.67
CA PHE A 24 17.28 -14.52 9.23
C PHE A 24 17.71 -15.07 7.87
N PRO A 25 17.48 -16.35 7.54
CA PRO A 25 18.01 -16.99 6.33
C PRO A 25 17.26 -16.55 5.06
N VAL A 26 17.40 -15.28 4.67
CA VAL A 26 16.91 -14.76 3.39
C VAL A 26 18.10 -14.19 2.66
N ASN A 27 18.69 -14.94 1.73
CA ASN A 27 19.85 -14.46 0.95
C ASN A 27 19.44 -13.26 0.09
N PHE A 28 19.87 -12.06 0.46
CA PHE A 28 19.74 -10.87 -0.38
C PHE A 28 21.10 -10.54 -1.01
N GLN A 29 21.21 -10.66 -2.33
CA GLN A 29 22.37 -10.18 -3.08
C GLN A 29 21.98 -9.06 -4.05
N LEU A 30 22.81 -8.02 -4.10
CA LEU A 30 22.69 -6.90 -5.06
C LEU A 30 23.93 -6.82 -5.97
N PRO A 31 23.78 -6.26 -7.19
CA PRO A 31 24.84 -6.16 -8.19
C PRO A 31 26.06 -5.39 -7.73
N LYS A 32 27.24 -5.95 -8.01
CA LYS A 32 28.54 -5.40 -7.59
C LYS A 32 29.04 -4.16 -8.36
N ILE A 33 28.29 -3.49 -9.24
CA ILE A 33 28.84 -2.42 -10.11
C ILE A 33 27.84 -1.29 -10.39
N SER A 34 28.28 -0.02 -10.26
CA SER A 34 27.51 1.23 -10.44
C SER A 34 26.79 1.37 -11.80
N ASN A 35 27.36 0.82 -12.88
CA ASN A 35 26.73 0.83 -14.22
C ASN A 35 25.40 0.05 -14.30
N LYS A 36 25.03 -0.74 -13.28
CA LYS A 36 23.78 -1.49 -13.24
C LYS A 36 22.60 -0.69 -12.68
N VAL A 37 22.84 0.40 -11.97
CA VAL A 37 21.79 1.30 -11.46
C VAL A 37 21.25 2.15 -12.60
N GLN A 38 22.12 2.72 -13.45
CA GLN A 38 21.72 3.36 -14.72
C GLN A 38 21.00 2.40 -15.69
N LYS A 39 21.38 1.11 -15.72
CA LYS A 39 20.71 0.09 -16.56
C LYS A 39 19.39 -0.46 -16.01
N ALA A 40 19.15 -0.35 -14.71
CA ALA A 40 17.82 -0.59 -14.13
C ALA A 40 16.87 0.59 -14.43
N ILE A 41 17.43 1.78 -14.66
CA ILE A 41 16.74 3.02 -15.02
C ILE A 41 16.49 3.10 -16.53
N SER A 42 17.43 2.63 -17.38
CA SER A 42 17.20 2.51 -18.82
C SER A 42 16.38 1.25 -19.10
N PHE A 43 15.11 1.41 -19.41
CA PHE A 43 14.21 0.34 -19.86
C PHE A 43 14.62 -0.28 -21.23
N ASP A 44 15.84 -0.04 -21.70
CA ASP A 44 16.35 -0.49 -22.99
C ASP A 44 17.24 -1.75 -22.86
N ASP A 45 16.92 -2.71 -23.74
CA ASP A 45 17.57 -3.97 -24.10
C ASP A 45 17.51 -5.18 -23.15
N ASP A 46 16.45 -5.96 -23.39
CA ASP A 46 16.07 -7.31 -22.94
C ASP A 46 17.13 -8.44 -23.17
N GLN A 47 18.39 -8.17 -23.54
CA GLN A 47 19.32 -9.25 -23.97
C GLN A 47 20.68 -9.32 -23.25
N ILE A 48 21.08 -8.31 -22.47
CA ILE A 48 22.46 -8.26 -21.91
C ILE A 48 22.50 -8.46 -20.38
N ILE A 49 21.37 -8.35 -19.67
CA ILE A 49 21.32 -8.32 -18.20
C ILE A 49 21.59 -9.70 -17.56
N GLU A 50 21.28 -10.80 -18.25
CA GLU A 50 21.36 -12.14 -17.66
C GLU A 50 22.78 -12.67 -17.39
N LYS A 51 23.83 -12.13 -18.02
CA LYS A 51 25.15 -12.79 -18.03
C LYS A 51 26.13 -12.43 -16.91
N LYS A 52 25.79 -11.62 -15.90
CA LYS A 52 26.79 -11.18 -14.89
C LYS A 52 26.32 -11.14 -13.43
N PHE A 53 25.76 -12.24 -12.93
CA PHE A 53 25.54 -12.48 -11.50
C PHE A 53 25.84 -13.92 -11.08
N VAL A 54 27.12 -14.29 -11.00
CA VAL A 54 27.54 -15.45 -10.21
C VAL A 54 28.95 -15.20 -9.71
N THR A 55 29.17 -15.23 -8.39
CA THR A 55 30.39 -15.82 -7.80
C THR A 55 30.25 -15.85 -6.28
N LEU A 56 29.75 -16.99 -5.76
CA LEU A 56 30.41 -17.83 -4.74
C LEU A 56 29.49 -19.00 -4.32
N ARG A 57 29.28 -19.93 -5.25
CA ARG A 57 29.14 -21.38 -5.06
C ARG A 57 28.96 -21.95 -6.46
N ARG A 58 29.94 -22.70 -6.97
CA ARG A 58 29.81 -23.46 -8.23
C ARG A 58 28.86 -24.65 -7.97
N ARG A 59 27.61 -24.39 -7.58
CA ARG A 59 26.58 -25.40 -7.56
C ARG A 59 26.14 -25.65 -8.99
N ARG A 60 25.85 -26.92 -9.30
CA ARG A 60 25.23 -27.26 -10.58
C ARG A 60 23.85 -26.59 -10.62
N ARG A 61 23.46 -26.10 -11.78
CA ARG A 61 22.18 -25.43 -12.00
C ARG A 61 21.34 -26.24 -12.98
N THR A 62 20.05 -26.31 -12.72
CA THR A 62 19.08 -27.01 -13.56
C THR A 62 17.84 -26.13 -13.70
N GLU A 63 17.27 -26.07 -14.91
CA GLU A 63 16.01 -25.35 -15.13
C GLU A 63 14.84 -26.11 -14.53
N ILE A 64 13.93 -25.40 -13.85
CA ILE A 64 12.75 -26.05 -13.26
C ILE A 64 11.79 -26.61 -14.31
N SER A 65 11.83 -26.09 -15.55
CA SER A 65 11.07 -26.60 -16.69
C SER A 65 11.39 -28.05 -17.04
N GLN A 66 12.56 -28.56 -16.63
CA GLN A 66 13.01 -29.93 -16.87
C GLN A 66 12.60 -30.87 -15.71
N LEU A 67 11.98 -30.33 -14.66
CA LEU A 67 11.76 -31.02 -13.40
C LEU A 67 10.34 -31.58 -13.34
N MET A 68 10.23 -32.89 -13.50
CA MET A 68 8.95 -33.63 -13.46
C MET A 68 8.63 -34.21 -12.08
N GLU A 69 9.54 -34.07 -11.10
CA GLU A 69 9.27 -34.54 -9.74
C GLU A 69 8.08 -33.81 -9.13
N LEU A 70 7.29 -34.56 -8.36
CA LEU A 70 6.14 -34.03 -7.65
C LEU A 70 6.60 -33.26 -6.42
N LEU A 71 5.94 -32.14 -6.15
CA LEU A 71 6.19 -31.37 -4.94
C LEU A 71 5.77 -32.19 -3.71
N THR A 72 6.75 -32.49 -2.88
CA THR A 72 6.56 -33.13 -1.58
C THR A 72 7.12 -32.23 -0.48
N ILE A 73 6.42 -32.13 0.65
CA ILE A 73 6.88 -31.39 1.83
C ILE A 73 6.79 -32.32 3.04
N HIS A 74 7.95 -32.56 3.66
CA HIS A 74 8.03 -33.30 4.92
C HIS A 74 7.95 -32.34 6.10
N LEU A 75 7.02 -32.60 7.01
CA LEU A 75 6.80 -31.84 8.24
C LEU A 75 7.32 -32.66 9.42
N ASP A 76 8.24 -32.09 10.19
CA ASP A 76 8.88 -32.79 11.31
C ASP A 76 8.22 -32.42 12.64
N ILE A 77 8.79 -31.44 13.34
CA ILE A 77 8.45 -31.09 14.73
C ILE A 77 8.07 -29.61 14.87
N CYS A 78 7.05 -29.34 15.69
CA CYS A 78 6.79 -28.03 16.27
C CYS A 78 7.21 -28.00 17.74
N THR A 79 8.05 -27.03 18.11
CA THR A 79 8.58 -26.89 19.48
C THR A 79 8.05 -25.63 20.16
N GLN A 80 7.94 -25.64 21.50
CA GLN A 80 7.47 -24.49 22.31
C GLN A 80 5.96 -24.23 22.18
N VAL A 81 5.17 -25.31 22.26
CA VAL A 81 3.71 -25.23 22.16
C VAL A 81 3.12 -24.52 23.40
N PRO A 82 2.30 -23.45 23.24
CA PRO A 82 1.71 -22.72 24.36
C PRO A 82 0.80 -23.57 25.27
N ASP A 83 0.85 -23.32 26.58
CA ASP A 83 0.07 -24.07 27.58
C ASP A 83 -1.44 -23.97 27.38
N LYS A 84 -1.91 -22.77 27.00
CA LYS A 84 -3.33 -22.48 26.74
C LYS A 84 -3.98 -23.38 25.69
N TRP A 85 -3.20 -23.92 24.75
CA TRP A 85 -3.73 -24.84 23.75
C TRP A 85 -3.98 -26.23 24.34
N SER A 86 -3.10 -26.68 25.25
CA SER A 86 -3.19 -28.01 25.86
C SER A 86 -4.49 -28.25 26.62
N THR A 87 -5.06 -27.21 27.21
CA THR A 87 -6.34 -27.28 27.94
C THR A 87 -7.56 -27.18 27.04
N THR A 88 -7.40 -26.63 25.84
CA THR A 88 -8.51 -26.23 24.96
C THR A 88 -8.76 -27.24 23.83
N TYR A 89 -7.70 -27.82 23.26
CA TYR A 89 -7.77 -28.68 22.08
C TYR A 89 -7.23 -30.08 22.35
N HIS A 90 -7.92 -31.09 21.81
CA HIS A 90 -7.58 -32.50 22.01
C HIS A 90 -6.63 -33.06 20.96
N ASN A 91 -6.69 -32.51 19.75
CA ASN A 91 -5.90 -32.92 18.59
C ASN A 91 -5.49 -31.69 17.79
N TYR A 92 -4.42 -31.86 17.00
CA TYR A 92 -3.83 -30.81 16.18
C TYR A 92 -3.49 -31.36 14.80
N ALA A 93 -3.60 -30.54 13.78
CA ALA A 93 -3.14 -30.84 12.41
C ALA A 93 -2.56 -29.58 11.77
N ILE A 94 -1.83 -29.73 10.67
CA ILE A 94 -1.38 -28.61 9.84
C ILE A 94 -2.11 -28.69 8.50
N MET A 95 -2.74 -27.60 8.10
CA MET A 95 -3.21 -27.42 6.73
C MET A 95 -2.08 -26.78 5.92
N LEU A 96 -1.69 -27.40 4.81
CA LEU A 96 -0.69 -26.87 3.87
C LEU A 96 -1.42 -26.41 2.62
N ASN A 97 -1.31 -25.13 2.30
CA ASN A 97 -2.06 -24.50 1.21
C ASN A 97 -1.09 -23.82 0.25
N ILE A 98 -1.10 -24.24 -1.01
CA ILE A 98 -0.31 -23.60 -2.07
C ILE A 98 -1.16 -22.53 -2.72
N PHE A 99 -0.68 -21.29 -2.67
CA PHE A 99 -1.33 -20.13 -3.23
C PHE A 99 -0.49 -19.48 -4.33
N HIS A 100 -1.16 -18.92 -5.33
CA HIS A 100 -0.61 -17.92 -6.23
C HIS A 100 -1.45 -16.65 -6.10
N GLY A 101 -0.98 -15.71 -5.28
CA GLY A 101 -1.81 -14.59 -4.84
C GLY A 101 -2.94 -15.08 -3.93
N TYR A 102 -4.19 -14.67 -4.20
CA TYR A 102 -5.38 -15.25 -3.54
C TYR A 102 -5.89 -16.55 -4.18
N ASN A 103 -5.28 -17.02 -5.26
CA ASN A 103 -5.75 -18.24 -5.93
C ASN A 103 -5.17 -19.46 -5.23
N LEU A 104 -6.04 -20.26 -4.60
CA LEU A 104 -5.68 -21.55 -4.04
C LEU A 104 -5.39 -22.53 -5.19
N ILE A 105 -4.17 -23.04 -5.25
CA ILE A 105 -3.76 -24.08 -6.21
C ILE A 105 -4.08 -25.46 -5.65
N LYS A 106 -3.66 -25.73 -4.40
CA LYS A 106 -3.93 -27.00 -3.72
C LYS A 106 -3.89 -26.83 -2.20
N SER A 107 -4.69 -27.62 -1.50
CA SER A 107 -4.72 -27.66 -0.04
C SER A 107 -4.66 -29.11 0.43
N MET A 108 -3.78 -29.41 1.37
CA MET A 108 -3.59 -30.72 2.00
C MET A 108 -3.65 -30.56 3.53
N ILE A 109 -3.92 -31.64 4.26
CA ILE A 109 -3.89 -31.67 5.73
C ILE A 109 -3.02 -32.82 6.21
N THR A 110 -2.34 -32.63 7.34
CA THR A 110 -1.66 -33.72 8.03
C THR A 110 -2.64 -34.64 8.76
N ASP A 111 -2.13 -35.80 9.17
CA ASP A 111 -2.76 -36.61 10.20
C ASP A 111 -2.84 -35.82 11.51
N ARG A 112 -3.83 -36.21 12.33
CA ARG A 112 -4.03 -35.58 13.64
C ARG A 112 -2.99 -36.10 14.63
N THR A 113 -2.32 -35.18 15.31
CA THR A 113 -1.37 -35.48 16.39
C THR A 113 -1.82 -34.87 17.71
N LYS A 114 -1.16 -35.25 18.81
CA LYS A 114 -1.40 -34.75 20.17
C LYS A 114 -0.13 -34.11 20.72
N ILE A 115 -0.29 -33.19 21.68
CA ILE A 115 0.85 -32.62 22.39
C ILE A 115 1.58 -33.73 23.14
N GLN A 116 2.89 -33.79 22.93
CA GLN A 116 3.79 -34.68 23.65
C GLN A 116 4.54 -33.88 24.72
N HIS A 117 4.66 -34.47 25.91
CA HIS A 117 5.38 -33.90 27.04
C HIS A 117 6.74 -34.59 27.18
N LEU A 118 7.82 -33.86 26.89
CA LEU A 118 9.18 -34.34 27.15
C LEU A 118 9.56 -34.16 28.64
N ASN A 119 9.08 -33.07 29.24
CA ASN A 119 9.08 -32.81 30.68
C ASN A 119 7.98 -31.78 31.00
N THR A 120 7.88 -31.30 32.24
CA THR A 120 6.83 -30.34 32.65
C THR A 120 6.87 -28.99 31.90
N ARG A 121 8.01 -28.61 31.31
CA ARG A 121 8.22 -27.31 30.64
C ARG A 121 8.34 -27.38 29.12
N PHE A 122 8.63 -28.53 28.54
CA PHE A 122 8.84 -28.68 27.09
C PHE A 122 7.73 -29.51 26.45
N LYS A 123 6.86 -28.80 25.73
CA LYS A 123 5.76 -29.34 24.92
C LYS A 123 6.10 -29.27 23.44
N ARG A 124 5.80 -30.35 22.72
CA ARG A 124 6.00 -30.44 21.27
C ARG A 124 4.82 -31.10 20.56
N LEU A 125 4.67 -30.80 19.28
CA LEU A 125 3.85 -31.57 18.35
C LEU A 125 4.79 -32.22 17.34
N THR A 126 4.66 -33.52 17.14
CA THR A 126 5.42 -34.26 16.13
C THR A 126 4.46 -34.74 15.07
N PHE A 127 4.75 -34.38 13.81
CA PHE A 127 3.99 -34.81 12.64
C PHE A 127 4.73 -35.93 11.92
N ASN A 128 6.03 -35.72 11.63
CA ASN A 128 6.89 -36.67 10.91
C ASN A 128 6.21 -37.27 9.67
N GLN A 129 5.55 -36.42 8.88
CA GLN A 129 4.72 -36.83 7.74
C GLN A 129 5.23 -36.17 6.47
N CYS A 130 5.33 -36.95 5.38
CA CYS A 130 5.60 -36.41 4.04
C CYS A 130 4.27 -36.22 3.31
N ILE A 131 3.99 -34.98 2.90
CA ILE A 131 2.80 -34.61 2.14
C ILE A 131 3.17 -34.51 0.66
N ASP A 132 2.53 -35.32 -0.19
CA ASP A 132 2.61 -35.23 -1.64
C ASP A 132 1.43 -34.39 -2.16
N PHE A 133 1.73 -33.33 -2.92
CA PHE A 133 0.70 -32.46 -3.50
C PHE A 133 0.18 -32.96 -4.84
N GLY A 134 0.82 -33.96 -5.46
CA GLY A 134 0.46 -34.46 -6.79
C GLY A 134 0.69 -33.44 -7.91
N ILE A 135 1.47 -32.39 -7.66
CA ILE A 135 1.76 -31.32 -8.61
C ILE A 135 3.23 -31.40 -9.02
N PRO A 136 3.55 -31.54 -10.32
CA PRO A 136 4.92 -31.41 -10.80
C PRO A 136 5.49 -30.03 -10.46
N ILE A 137 6.72 -29.99 -9.96
CA ILE A 137 7.36 -28.74 -9.55
C ILE A 137 7.46 -27.73 -10.72
N SER A 138 7.64 -28.22 -11.96
CA SER A 138 7.61 -27.41 -13.20
C SER A 138 6.29 -26.68 -13.47
N MET A 139 5.17 -27.13 -12.90
CA MET A 139 3.84 -26.53 -13.08
C MET A 139 3.55 -25.41 -12.07
N LEU A 140 4.40 -25.25 -11.05
CA LEU A 140 4.20 -24.25 -10.01
C LEU A 140 4.51 -22.84 -10.54
N PRO A 141 3.60 -21.86 -10.38
CA PRO A 141 3.89 -20.46 -10.70
C PRO A 141 5.09 -19.93 -9.91
N ARG A 142 5.82 -18.98 -10.48
CA ARG A 142 7.04 -18.41 -9.88
C ARG A 142 6.76 -17.76 -8.51
N GLU A 143 5.62 -17.09 -8.33
CA GLU A 143 5.26 -16.39 -7.10
C GLU A 143 4.45 -17.25 -6.11
N CYS A 144 4.49 -18.57 -6.27
CA CYS A 144 3.73 -19.44 -5.38
C CYS A 144 4.28 -19.44 -3.94
N ARG A 145 3.34 -19.45 -2.99
CA ARG A 145 3.58 -19.44 -1.56
C ARG A 145 2.87 -20.63 -0.93
N VAL A 146 3.57 -21.36 -0.08
CA VAL A 146 2.97 -22.37 0.81
C VAL A 146 2.62 -21.69 2.12
N GLU A 147 1.33 -21.66 2.44
CA GLU A 147 0.80 -21.21 3.74
C GLU A 147 0.51 -22.44 4.61
N LEU A 148 1.15 -22.51 5.77
CA LEU A 148 0.93 -23.53 6.78
C LEU A 148 0.05 -22.94 7.87
N ILE A 149 -1.10 -23.55 8.12
CA ILE A 149 -2.03 -23.15 9.18
C ILE A 149 -2.06 -24.27 10.22
N LEU A 150 -1.63 -23.98 11.44
CA LEU A 150 -1.78 -24.90 12.56
C LEU A 150 -3.21 -24.82 13.07
N ILE A 151 -3.91 -25.95 13.08
CA ILE A 151 -5.30 -26.04 13.52
C ILE A 151 -5.45 -26.93 14.76
N GLY A 152 -6.38 -26.53 15.63
CA GLY A 152 -6.77 -27.25 16.84
C GLY A 152 -8.21 -27.77 16.74
N PHE A 153 -8.44 -28.99 17.22
CA PHE A 153 -9.76 -29.63 17.22
C PHE A 153 -10.40 -29.60 18.62
N ARG A 154 -11.62 -29.07 18.71
CA ARG A 154 -12.45 -29.06 19.93
C ARG A 154 -13.43 -30.24 19.97
N ALA A 155 -13.98 -30.53 21.15
CA ALA A 155 -14.87 -31.67 21.40
C ALA A 155 -16.17 -31.70 20.55
N LYS A 156 -16.56 -30.60 19.91
CA LYS A 156 -17.78 -30.47 19.08
C LYS A 156 -17.54 -30.55 17.56
N SER A 157 -16.40 -31.06 17.11
CA SER A 157 -15.97 -31.05 15.69
C SER A 157 -15.71 -29.64 15.11
N GLU A 158 -15.66 -28.62 15.96
CA GLU A 158 -15.21 -27.28 15.60
C GLU A 158 -13.68 -27.26 15.47
N VAL A 159 -13.19 -26.53 14.47
CA VAL A 159 -11.77 -26.43 14.14
C VAL A 159 -11.35 -24.97 14.13
N ASP A 160 -10.30 -24.67 14.90
CA ASP A 160 -9.77 -23.32 14.98
C ASP A 160 -8.38 -23.24 14.37
N ALA A 161 -8.13 -22.21 13.56
CA ALA A 161 -6.79 -21.78 13.24
C ALA A 161 -6.15 -21.14 14.48
N LEU A 162 -4.96 -21.59 14.83
CA LEU A 162 -4.22 -21.16 16.02
C LEU A 162 -3.04 -20.26 15.66
N ALA A 163 -2.29 -20.65 14.63
CA ALA A 163 -1.11 -19.95 14.16
C ALA A 163 -0.92 -20.18 12.67
N THR A 164 -0.22 -19.26 12.00
CA THR A 164 0.15 -19.39 10.59
C THR A 164 1.64 -19.14 10.37
N THR A 165 2.19 -19.77 9.35
CA THR A 165 3.53 -19.47 8.81
C THR A 165 3.53 -19.73 7.32
N PHE A 166 4.56 -19.29 6.62
CA PHE A 166 4.60 -19.37 5.16
C PHE A 166 6.01 -19.57 4.62
N LEU A 167 6.08 -19.99 3.36
CA LEU A 167 7.32 -20.04 2.58
C LEU A 167 7.01 -19.76 1.11
N TYR A 168 7.74 -18.82 0.50
CA TYR A 168 7.77 -18.73 -0.96
C TYR A 168 8.64 -19.87 -1.50
N LEU A 169 8.12 -20.62 -2.48
CA LEU A 169 8.86 -21.74 -3.05
C LEU A 169 10.01 -21.30 -3.94
N TYR A 170 10.03 -20.04 -4.35
CA TYR A 170 11.11 -19.42 -5.09
C TYR A 170 11.61 -18.21 -4.31
N ASP A 171 12.93 -18.04 -4.21
CA ASP A 171 13.51 -16.85 -3.61
C ASP A 171 13.59 -15.67 -4.60
N ILE A 172 14.22 -14.58 -4.15
CA ILE A 172 14.43 -13.37 -4.94
C ILE A 172 15.24 -13.61 -6.21
N ASP A 173 16.19 -14.56 -6.17
CA ASP A 173 17.03 -14.97 -7.30
C ASP A 173 16.33 -16.00 -8.19
N GLU A 174 15.05 -16.27 -7.94
CA GLU A 174 14.19 -17.21 -8.66
C GLU A 174 14.68 -18.66 -8.55
N ILE A 175 15.37 -18.97 -7.45
CA ILE A 175 15.84 -20.31 -7.10
C ILE A 175 14.80 -20.99 -6.23
N PHE A 176 14.42 -22.20 -6.65
CA PHE A 176 13.50 -23.06 -5.93
C PHE A 176 14.09 -23.50 -4.58
N GLN A 177 13.33 -23.29 -3.51
CA GLN A 177 13.74 -23.46 -2.12
C GLN A 177 13.62 -24.93 -1.66
N ASN A 178 14.48 -25.82 -2.18
CA ASN A 178 14.55 -27.21 -1.73
C ASN A 178 15.38 -27.39 -0.44
N GLY A 179 15.17 -28.52 0.25
CA GLY A 179 15.91 -28.86 1.47
C GLY A 179 15.22 -28.40 2.75
N PHE A 180 16.00 -28.21 3.82
CA PHE A 180 15.50 -27.93 5.16
C PHE A 180 15.24 -26.45 5.39
N HIS A 181 14.08 -26.14 5.98
CA HIS A 181 13.68 -24.81 6.39
C HIS A 181 13.17 -24.82 7.82
N LEU A 182 13.54 -23.79 8.57
CA LEU A 182 13.06 -23.55 9.93
C LEU A 182 12.18 -22.30 9.90
N LEU A 183 10.89 -22.47 10.13
CA LEU A 183 9.90 -21.40 9.98
C LEU A 183 9.32 -21.02 11.34
N PRO A 184 9.31 -19.73 11.70
CA PRO A 184 8.66 -19.26 12.91
C PRO A 184 7.15 -19.15 12.68
N TRP A 185 6.37 -19.58 13.65
CA TRP A 185 4.93 -19.41 13.67
C TRP A 185 4.56 -18.02 14.15
N THR A 186 3.53 -17.45 13.53
CA THR A 186 2.82 -16.29 14.05
C THR A 186 1.51 -16.74 14.67
N GLU A 187 1.39 -16.59 15.99
CA GLU A 187 0.13 -16.87 16.67
C GLU A 187 -0.95 -15.85 16.29
N LEU A 188 -2.18 -16.31 16.06
CA LEU A 188 -3.32 -15.44 15.79
C LEU A 188 -3.78 -14.76 17.08
N LYS A 189 -4.09 -13.45 17.01
CA LYS A 189 -4.57 -12.67 18.17
C LYS A 189 -5.83 -13.27 18.80
N SER A 190 -6.70 -13.83 17.96
CA SER A 190 -7.89 -14.59 18.33
C SER A 190 -7.99 -15.82 17.42
N PRO A 191 -8.33 -17.01 17.95
CA PRO A 191 -8.55 -18.17 17.11
C PRO A 191 -9.62 -17.89 16.05
N TYR A 192 -9.37 -18.25 14.80
CA TYR A 192 -10.37 -18.18 13.73
C TYR A 192 -11.05 -19.54 13.61
N THR A 193 -12.33 -19.62 13.93
CA THR A 193 -13.12 -20.84 13.79
C THR A 193 -13.54 -21.03 12.36
N PHE A 194 -13.11 -22.12 11.74
CA PHE A 194 -13.55 -22.47 10.40
C PHE A 194 -15.04 -22.85 10.44
N PRO A 195 -15.84 -22.38 9.47
CA PRO A 195 -17.22 -22.81 9.32
C PRO A 195 -17.30 -24.34 9.17
N PRO A 196 -18.41 -24.98 9.57
CA PRO A 196 -18.63 -26.41 9.42
C PRO A 196 -18.85 -26.75 7.95
N ILE A 197 -17.77 -26.73 7.18
CA ILE A 197 -17.72 -27.18 5.79
C ILE A 197 -17.07 -28.55 5.83
N SER A 198 -17.63 -29.51 5.08
CA SER A 198 -16.98 -30.81 4.86
C SER A 198 -15.53 -30.55 4.48
N MET A 199 -14.58 -31.04 5.27
CA MET A 199 -13.15 -31.02 4.91
C MET A 199 -12.85 -31.97 3.73
N GLU A 200 -13.81 -32.18 2.84
CA GLU A 200 -13.61 -32.87 1.58
C GLU A 200 -12.82 -31.94 0.64
N PHE A 201 -11.79 -32.51 0.05
CA PHE A 201 -10.81 -31.79 -0.74
C PHE A 201 -11.43 -31.47 -2.11
N ASP A 202 -11.43 -30.18 -2.47
CA ASP A 202 -11.85 -29.59 -3.76
C ASP A 202 -13.26 -28.93 -3.82
N SER A 203 -13.90 -28.59 -2.69
CA SER A 203 -15.11 -27.75 -2.72
C SER A 203 -14.81 -26.25 -2.99
N PRO A 204 -15.64 -25.54 -3.79
CA PRO A 204 -15.53 -24.09 -3.98
C PRO A 204 -15.59 -23.32 -2.65
N ASP A 205 -16.40 -23.82 -1.71
CA ASP A 205 -16.58 -23.20 -0.39
C ASP A 205 -15.26 -23.18 0.41
N LYS A 206 -14.47 -24.25 0.34
CA LYS A 206 -13.15 -24.31 1.00
C LYS A 206 -12.19 -23.23 0.47
N SER A 207 -12.20 -23.01 -0.85
CA SER A 207 -11.35 -21.98 -1.47
C SER A 207 -11.76 -20.57 -1.03
N ALA A 208 -13.07 -20.31 -0.94
CA ALA A 208 -13.59 -19.04 -0.45
C ALA A 208 -13.24 -18.81 1.02
N THR A 209 -13.43 -19.80 1.89
CA THR A 209 -13.09 -19.71 3.32
C THR A 209 -11.59 -19.50 3.55
N LEU A 210 -10.73 -20.22 2.83
CA LEU A 210 -9.29 -20.05 2.96
C LEU A 210 -8.82 -18.70 2.41
N ARG A 211 -9.46 -18.19 1.36
CA ARG A 211 -9.22 -16.83 0.85
C ARG A 211 -9.59 -15.78 1.91
N GLU A 212 -10.77 -15.88 2.52
CA GLU A 212 -11.22 -14.97 3.58
C GLU A 212 -10.28 -15.02 4.79
N PHE A 213 -9.85 -16.22 5.20
CA PHE A 213 -8.85 -16.37 6.25
C PHE A 213 -7.55 -15.64 5.89
N LEU A 214 -7.06 -15.82 4.66
CA LEU A 214 -5.82 -15.21 4.19
C LEU A 214 -5.95 -13.68 4.08
N GLU A 215 -7.07 -13.15 3.60
CA GLU A 215 -7.35 -11.70 3.51
C GLU A 215 -7.17 -11.00 4.87
N ASN A 216 -7.57 -11.66 5.95
CA ASN A 216 -7.46 -11.12 7.31
C ASN A 216 -6.12 -11.42 8.01
N ASN A 217 -5.40 -12.45 7.57
CA ASN A 217 -4.21 -12.98 8.26
C ASN A 217 -2.97 -13.08 7.35
N TYR A 218 -2.89 -12.26 6.30
CA TYR A 218 -1.74 -12.26 5.39
C TYR A 218 -0.52 -11.56 6.00
N PHE A 219 0.50 -12.34 6.36
CA PHE A 219 1.79 -11.85 6.82
C PHE A 219 2.77 -11.66 5.66
N VAL A 220 3.47 -10.52 5.61
CA VAL A 220 4.46 -10.21 4.56
C VAL A 220 5.91 -10.41 5.02
N SER A 221 6.07 -10.69 6.30
CA SER A 221 7.35 -10.91 6.97
C SER A 221 7.19 -12.04 7.98
N HIS A 222 8.25 -12.82 8.17
CA HIS A 222 8.27 -13.85 9.21
C HIS A 222 8.21 -13.22 10.61
N ASN A 223 7.69 -13.97 11.57
CA ASN A 223 7.74 -13.59 12.97
C ASN A 223 9.21 -13.52 13.42
N ILE A 224 9.61 -12.35 13.93
CA ILE A 224 10.98 -12.08 14.38
C ILE A 224 11.16 -12.25 15.89
N ASP A 225 10.11 -12.67 16.61
CA ASP A 225 10.22 -13.00 18.03
C ASP A 225 11.17 -14.19 18.21
N PRO A 226 12.31 -14.02 18.92
CA PRO A 226 13.26 -15.11 19.14
C PRO A 226 12.67 -16.27 19.95
N ASN A 227 11.54 -16.06 20.64
CA ASN A 227 10.82 -17.07 21.41
C ASN A 227 9.61 -17.65 20.67
N ALA A 228 9.45 -17.35 19.37
CA ALA A 228 8.37 -17.91 18.58
C ALA A 228 8.42 -19.44 18.54
N MET A 229 7.25 -20.07 18.53
CA MET A 229 7.13 -21.49 18.18
C MET A 229 7.71 -21.69 16.77
N MET A 230 8.50 -22.74 16.57
CA MET A 230 9.14 -23.02 15.28
C MET A 230 8.62 -24.34 14.69
N ILE A 231 8.60 -24.45 13.36
CA ILE A 231 8.43 -25.72 12.63
C ILE A 231 9.62 -26.00 11.73
N VAL A 232 10.08 -27.25 11.74
CA VAL A 232 11.05 -27.77 10.77
C VAL A 232 10.30 -28.42 9.62
N ILE A 233 10.58 -27.95 8.40
CA ILE A 233 10.06 -28.56 7.18
C ILE A 233 11.20 -28.92 6.24
N ARG A 234 10.99 -29.93 5.40
CA ARG A 234 11.89 -30.28 4.30
C ARG A 234 11.11 -30.29 2.98
N VAL A 235 11.44 -29.37 2.10
CA VAL A 235 10.81 -29.20 0.79
C VAL A 235 11.54 -30.04 -0.25
N ALA A 236 10.77 -30.78 -1.06
CA ALA A 236 11.24 -31.69 -2.10
C ALA A 236 12.43 -32.56 -1.63
N PRO A 237 12.24 -33.42 -0.62
CA PRO A 237 13.31 -34.25 -0.04
C PRO A 237 14.01 -35.16 -1.06
N THR A 238 13.35 -35.47 -2.18
CA THR A 238 13.89 -36.24 -3.31
C THR A 238 14.97 -35.49 -4.08
N LEU A 239 14.90 -34.15 -4.10
CA LEU A 239 15.83 -33.32 -4.85
C LEU A 239 17.17 -33.15 -4.11
N PRO A 240 18.29 -33.26 -4.84
CA PRO A 240 19.60 -32.90 -4.31
C PRO A 240 19.71 -31.43 -3.86
N ILE A 241 20.11 -31.20 -2.60
CA ILE A 241 20.28 -29.86 -1.99
C ILE A 241 21.52 -29.12 -2.53
N HIS A 242 22.42 -29.82 -3.22
CA HIS A 242 23.64 -29.23 -3.80
C HIS A 242 23.45 -28.72 -5.24
N ILE A 243 22.24 -28.85 -5.79
CA ILE A 243 21.86 -28.35 -7.11
C ILE A 243 20.88 -27.20 -6.89
N ASP A 244 21.13 -26.07 -7.55
CA ASP A 244 20.20 -24.96 -7.54
C ASP A 244 19.24 -25.12 -8.74
N TYR A 245 17.94 -25.16 -8.47
CA TYR A 245 16.91 -25.25 -9.51
C TYR A 245 16.34 -23.86 -9.74
N TYR A 246 16.49 -23.31 -10.93
CA TYR A 246 16.11 -21.92 -11.21
C TYR A 246 14.91 -21.83 -12.16
N PHE A 247 14.12 -20.77 -11.99
CA PHE A 247 13.04 -20.43 -12.90
C PHE A 247 13.65 -19.91 -14.23
N PRO A 248 13.33 -20.50 -15.39
CA PRO A 248 13.96 -20.11 -16.65
C PRO A 248 13.49 -18.74 -17.15
N GLU A 249 14.33 -18.12 -17.97
CA GLU A 249 13.98 -16.88 -18.67
C GLU A 249 12.78 -17.10 -19.61
N ILE A 250 11.79 -16.20 -19.54
CA ILE A 250 10.63 -16.21 -20.44
C ILE A 250 10.98 -15.48 -21.73
N LYS A 251 11.26 -16.23 -22.79
CA LYS A 251 11.42 -15.67 -24.14
C LYS A 251 10.06 -15.35 -24.75
N THR A 252 9.78 -14.07 -24.99
CA THR A 252 8.65 -13.62 -25.79
C THR A 252 9.05 -13.50 -27.25
N LYS A 253 8.21 -13.93 -28.20
CA LYS A 253 8.44 -13.63 -29.62
C LYS A 253 8.30 -12.11 -29.83
N GLU A 254 9.29 -11.48 -30.48
CA GLU A 254 9.11 -10.12 -30.98
C GLU A 254 7.98 -10.13 -32.02
N LEU A 255 6.94 -9.34 -31.77
CA LEU A 255 5.91 -9.09 -32.77
C LEU A 255 6.45 -8.07 -33.76
N SER A 256 6.89 -8.54 -34.94
CA SER A 256 7.05 -7.68 -36.11
C SER A 256 5.66 -7.27 -36.61
N ILE A 257 5.15 -6.15 -36.08
CA ILE A 257 3.86 -5.62 -36.54
C ILE A 257 4.09 -4.98 -37.92
N SER A 258 3.51 -5.57 -38.96
CA SER A 258 3.29 -4.89 -40.23
C SER A 258 2.36 -3.69 -39.99
N MET A 259 2.91 -2.48 -40.04
CA MET A 259 2.17 -1.21 -39.93
C MET A 259 1.04 -1.08 -40.97
N ASN A 260 0.97 -1.95 -41.99
CA ASN A 260 -0.01 -1.88 -43.07
C ASN A 260 -1.40 -2.46 -42.72
N SER A 261 -1.60 -2.96 -41.48
CA SER A 261 -2.91 -3.49 -41.03
C SER A 261 -3.68 -2.54 -40.10
N ILE A 262 -3.16 -1.33 -39.87
CA ILE A 262 -3.79 -0.29 -39.05
C ILE A 262 -4.83 0.43 -39.92
N VAL A 263 -6.12 0.12 -39.73
CA VAL A 263 -7.21 0.98 -40.21
C VAL A 263 -7.27 2.18 -39.26
N PRO A 264 -7.04 3.43 -39.73
CA PRO A 264 -7.21 4.59 -38.89
C PRO A 264 -8.67 4.68 -38.47
N MET A 265 -8.96 4.77 -37.16
CA MET A 265 -10.24 5.35 -36.76
C MET A 265 -10.25 6.80 -37.24
N ALA A 266 -11.26 7.15 -38.03
CA ALA A 266 -11.45 8.50 -38.54
C ALA A 266 -11.33 9.52 -37.41
N ARG A 267 -10.63 10.63 -37.67
CA ARG A 267 -10.67 11.83 -36.82
C ARG A 267 -12.12 12.28 -36.75
N ASN A 268 -12.82 11.95 -35.67
CA ASN A 268 -14.18 12.40 -35.43
C ASN A 268 -14.19 13.43 -34.30
N ASP A 269 -14.82 14.55 -34.59
CA ASP A 269 -14.96 15.72 -33.74
C ASP A 269 -15.78 15.41 -32.48
N GLY A 270 -15.11 15.45 -31.33
CA GLY A 270 -15.59 16.14 -30.13
C GLY A 270 -16.93 15.79 -29.50
N SER A 271 -17.66 14.74 -29.91
CA SER A 271 -18.92 14.36 -29.27
C SER A 271 -19.17 12.85 -29.31
N TYR A 272 -18.86 12.18 -28.21
CA TYR A 272 -19.60 10.97 -27.85
C TYR A 272 -20.59 11.37 -26.76
N SER A 273 -21.85 11.51 -27.15
CA SER A 273 -22.98 11.54 -26.24
C SER A 273 -23.12 10.16 -25.60
N GLY A 274 -22.78 10.02 -24.32
CA GLY A 274 -23.05 8.82 -23.53
C GLY A 274 -21.85 8.25 -22.80
N ASP A 275 -21.37 8.97 -21.79
CA ASP A 275 -20.47 8.44 -20.76
C ASP A 275 -21.21 7.38 -19.94
N SER A 276 -21.10 6.11 -20.33
CA SER A 276 -21.39 5.01 -19.41
C SER A 276 -20.08 4.58 -18.76
N LEU A 277 -20.04 4.69 -17.44
CA LEU A 277 -18.94 4.32 -16.54
C LEU A 277 -18.44 2.86 -16.68
N TYR A 278 -19.05 2.04 -17.55
CA TYR A 278 -18.76 0.61 -17.67
C TYR A 278 -18.74 0.17 -19.15
N GLY A 279 -17.54 0.24 -19.73
CA GLY A 279 -17.18 -0.50 -20.93
C GLY A 279 -17.66 0.11 -22.24
N PHE A 280 -16.93 -0.19 -23.30
CA PHE A 280 -17.21 0.17 -24.70
C PHE A 280 -16.68 1.51 -25.22
N HIS A 281 -15.74 2.18 -24.55
CA HIS A 281 -14.97 3.23 -25.25
C HIS A 281 -14.17 2.62 -26.41
N GLY A 282 -14.56 2.96 -27.65
CA GLY A 282 -13.91 2.48 -28.88
C GLY A 282 -14.18 1.02 -29.25
N CYS A 283 -15.14 0.34 -28.59
CA CYS A 283 -15.41 -1.06 -28.88
C CYS A 283 -16.25 -1.24 -30.16
N ASN A 284 -15.65 -1.79 -31.22
CA ASN A 284 -16.44 -2.35 -32.32
C ASN A 284 -16.97 -3.75 -31.91
N THR A 285 -18.11 -3.77 -31.24
CA THR A 285 -18.76 -4.98 -30.72
C THR A 285 -19.08 -6.02 -31.79
N ASN A 286 -19.11 -5.63 -33.08
CA ASN A 286 -19.30 -6.55 -34.21
C ASN A 286 -18.16 -7.57 -34.36
N ARG A 287 -16.98 -7.32 -33.77
CA ARG A 287 -15.85 -8.27 -33.75
C ARG A 287 -15.90 -9.27 -32.60
N LEU A 288 -16.87 -9.13 -31.68
CA LEU A 288 -16.97 -9.93 -30.48
C LEU A 288 -18.13 -10.91 -30.58
N THR A 289 -17.94 -12.12 -30.05
CA THR A 289 -19.06 -13.06 -29.93
C THR A 289 -20.09 -12.56 -28.90
N THR A 290 -21.36 -12.89 -29.09
CA THR A 290 -22.45 -12.55 -28.17
C THR A 290 -22.17 -12.97 -26.72
N ASN A 291 -21.51 -14.11 -26.53
CA ASN A 291 -21.12 -14.60 -25.20
C ASN A 291 -20.11 -13.68 -24.52
N VAL A 292 -19.11 -13.20 -25.26
CA VAL A 292 -18.14 -12.23 -24.73
C VAL A 292 -18.84 -10.93 -24.34
N VAL A 293 -19.71 -10.39 -25.20
CA VAL A 293 -20.45 -9.15 -24.88
C VAL A 293 -21.24 -9.27 -23.57
N LYS A 294 -21.92 -10.41 -23.34
CA LYS A 294 -22.62 -10.68 -22.07
C LYS A 294 -21.68 -10.68 -20.87
N ILE A 295 -20.51 -11.30 -20.99
CA ILE A 295 -19.49 -11.33 -19.91
C ILE A 295 -18.92 -9.93 -19.66
N LEU A 296 -18.78 -9.12 -20.71
CA LEU A 296 -18.29 -7.74 -20.59
C LEU A 296 -19.27 -6.85 -19.84
N GLN A 297 -20.57 -7.04 -20.04
CA GLN A 297 -21.65 -6.30 -19.36
C GLN A 297 -21.81 -6.65 -17.87
N LYS A 298 -21.20 -7.75 -17.40
CA LYS A 298 -21.18 -8.09 -15.96
C LYS A 298 -20.45 -7.04 -15.13
N ASN A 299 -20.95 -6.84 -13.92
CA ASN A 299 -20.34 -5.94 -12.92
C ASN A 299 -18.84 -6.28 -12.75
N PRO A 300 -17.92 -5.31 -12.78
CA PRO A 300 -16.47 -5.55 -12.64
C PRO A 300 -16.05 -6.28 -11.35
N ILE A 301 -16.88 -6.25 -10.31
CA ILE A 301 -16.63 -6.91 -9.01
C ILE A 301 -17.00 -8.40 -9.06
N GLU A 302 -17.86 -8.81 -9.99
CA GLU A 302 -18.26 -10.21 -10.11
C GLU A 302 -17.08 -11.09 -10.54
N GLN A 303 -16.92 -12.23 -9.86
CA GLN A 303 -15.91 -13.22 -10.23
C GLN A 303 -16.32 -13.95 -11.51
N LEU A 304 -15.35 -14.12 -12.42
CA LEU A 304 -15.54 -14.88 -13.64
C LEU A 304 -15.52 -16.37 -13.32
N THR A 305 -16.51 -17.11 -13.84
CA THR A 305 -16.50 -18.58 -13.80
C THR A 305 -15.37 -19.13 -14.68
N SER A 306 -14.94 -20.38 -14.45
CA SER A 306 -13.89 -21.03 -15.26
C SER A 306 -14.20 -21.02 -16.76
N ASN A 307 -15.47 -21.28 -17.13
CA ASN A 307 -15.91 -21.23 -18.52
C ASN A 307 -15.82 -19.81 -19.12
N GLU A 308 -16.15 -18.78 -18.34
CA GLU A 308 -16.05 -17.39 -18.81
C GLU A 308 -14.59 -16.96 -18.99
N ARG A 309 -13.70 -17.38 -18.07
CA ARG A 309 -12.24 -17.20 -18.20
C ARG A 309 -11.73 -17.82 -19.50
N ASP A 310 -12.13 -19.05 -19.80
CA ASP A 310 -11.74 -19.73 -21.04
C ASP A 310 -12.23 -19.00 -22.30
N ILE A 311 -13.48 -18.50 -22.29
CA ILE A 311 -14.04 -17.74 -23.41
C ILE A 311 -13.26 -16.44 -23.63
N ILE A 312 -12.98 -15.68 -22.57
CA ILE A 312 -12.19 -14.44 -22.65
C ILE A 312 -10.77 -14.75 -23.13
N TRP A 313 -10.11 -15.77 -22.56
CA TRP A 313 -8.74 -16.13 -22.90
C TRP A 313 -8.61 -16.56 -24.36
N LYS A 314 -9.58 -17.30 -24.91
CA LYS A 314 -9.61 -17.66 -26.34
C LYS A 314 -9.67 -16.44 -27.26
N GLN A 315 -10.36 -15.37 -26.87
CA GLN A 315 -10.50 -14.14 -27.68
C GLN A 315 -9.51 -13.03 -27.31
N ARG A 316 -8.51 -13.30 -26.46
CA ARG A 316 -7.55 -12.31 -25.94
C ARG A 316 -6.88 -11.42 -26.99
N LYS A 317 -6.59 -11.97 -28.18
CA LYS A 317 -5.95 -11.22 -29.29
C LYS A 317 -6.85 -10.13 -29.88
N THR A 318 -8.16 -10.37 -29.92
CA THR A 318 -9.15 -9.36 -30.32
C THR A 318 -9.41 -8.43 -29.14
N LEU A 319 -9.52 -8.98 -27.93
CA LEU A 319 -9.85 -8.20 -26.74
C LEU A 319 -8.77 -7.23 -26.30
N ARG A 320 -7.51 -7.43 -26.70
CA ARG A 320 -6.41 -6.49 -26.44
C ARG A 320 -6.63 -5.11 -27.08
N GLU A 321 -7.48 -5.01 -28.10
CA GLU A 321 -7.87 -3.72 -28.70
C GLU A 321 -8.69 -2.86 -27.73
N PHE A 322 -9.10 -3.40 -26.57
CA PHE A 322 -9.96 -2.73 -25.58
C PHE A 322 -9.25 -2.62 -24.22
N PRO A 323 -8.58 -1.48 -23.93
CA PRO A 323 -7.80 -1.27 -22.72
C PRO A 323 -8.55 -1.51 -21.39
N GLY A 324 -9.83 -1.13 -21.33
CA GLY A 324 -10.67 -1.32 -20.13
C GLY A 324 -10.94 -2.79 -19.76
N LEU A 325 -10.52 -3.75 -20.58
CA LEU A 325 -10.68 -5.18 -20.33
C LEU A 325 -9.45 -5.84 -19.72
N ILE A 326 -8.38 -5.09 -19.49
CA ILE A 326 -7.11 -5.65 -19.01
C ILE A 326 -7.26 -6.47 -17.73
N LEU A 327 -8.07 -6.01 -16.77
CA LEU A 327 -8.30 -6.73 -15.51
C LEU A 327 -8.97 -8.09 -15.74
N LYS A 328 -10.04 -8.13 -16.56
CA LYS A 328 -10.73 -9.38 -16.92
C LYS A 328 -9.79 -10.29 -17.72
N LEU A 329 -8.98 -9.75 -18.62
CA LEU A 329 -7.98 -10.50 -19.40
C LEU A 329 -6.90 -11.11 -18.52
N MET A 330 -6.38 -10.37 -17.53
CA MET A 330 -5.36 -10.86 -16.61
C MET A 330 -5.90 -11.87 -15.60
N LYS A 331 -7.20 -11.86 -15.29
CA LYS A 331 -7.84 -12.92 -14.50
C LYS A 331 -8.16 -14.18 -15.30
N SER A 332 -8.11 -14.12 -16.63
CA SER A 332 -8.58 -15.22 -17.50
C SER A 332 -7.60 -16.37 -17.79
N PRO A 333 -6.26 -16.28 -17.63
CA PRO A 333 -5.38 -17.42 -17.89
C PRO A 333 -5.76 -18.61 -17.00
N SER A 334 -5.79 -19.82 -17.55
CA SER A 334 -6.13 -21.05 -16.80
C SER A 334 -5.03 -21.47 -15.84
N SER A 335 -3.79 -21.07 -16.10
CA SER A 335 -2.60 -21.39 -15.32
C SER A 335 -1.56 -20.28 -15.47
N TRP A 336 -0.68 -20.17 -14.47
CA TRP A 336 0.47 -19.25 -14.42
C TRP A 336 1.79 -20.03 -14.38
N SER A 337 1.79 -21.28 -14.88
CA SER A 337 3.00 -22.08 -15.03
C SER A 337 3.97 -21.45 -16.04
N PHE A 338 5.25 -21.84 -16.00
CA PHE A 338 6.25 -21.42 -16.96
C PHE A 338 5.79 -21.59 -18.43
N HIS A 339 4.99 -22.62 -18.73
CA HIS A 339 4.49 -22.88 -20.08
C HIS A 339 3.44 -21.87 -20.56
N ASP A 340 2.71 -21.25 -19.64
CA ASP A 340 1.62 -20.31 -19.93
C ASP A 340 2.09 -18.85 -19.97
N LEU A 341 3.16 -18.53 -19.23
CA LEU A 341 3.72 -17.18 -19.13
C LEU A 341 4.05 -16.52 -20.48
N PRO A 342 4.61 -17.20 -21.50
CA PRO A 342 4.90 -16.57 -22.79
C PRO A 342 3.66 -15.91 -23.43
N ALA A 343 2.50 -16.56 -23.38
CA ALA A 343 1.28 -16.04 -23.96
C ALA A 343 0.69 -14.86 -23.15
N ILE A 344 0.86 -14.89 -21.83
CA ILE A 344 0.46 -13.80 -20.93
C ILE A 344 1.35 -12.56 -21.16
N TYR A 345 2.65 -12.76 -21.24
CA TYR A 345 3.61 -11.68 -21.42
C TYR A 345 3.54 -11.08 -22.83
N GLU A 346 3.29 -11.89 -23.86
CA GLU A 346 3.01 -11.39 -25.21
C GLU A 346 1.75 -10.50 -25.23
N LEU A 347 0.69 -10.89 -24.52
CA LEU A 347 -0.52 -10.08 -24.39
C LEU A 347 -0.23 -8.73 -23.73
N LEU A 348 0.52 -8.73 -22.62
CA LEU A 348 0.93 -7.51 -21.90
C LEU A 348 1.80 -6.59 -22.75
N LYS A 349 2.83 -7.14 -23.44
CA LYS A 349 3.68 -6.38 -24.37
C LYS A 349 2.85 -5.75 -25.50
N GLY A 350 1.78 -6.41 -25.93
CA GLY A 350 0.83 -5.87 -26.90
C GLY A 350 0.12 -4.58 -26.45
N PHE A 351 -0.12 -4.40 -25.15
CA PHE A 351 -0.69 -3.15 -24.61
C PHE A 351 0.30 -1.98 -24.64
N ASP A 352 1.61 -2.25 -24.60
CA ASP A 352 2.67 -1.23 -24.66
C ASP A 352 2.86 -0.63 -26.07
N GLN A 353 2.60 -1.41 -27.13
CA GLN A 353 3.04 -1.09 -28.50
C GLN A 353 1.99 -0.40 -29.39
N GLY A 354 0.79 -0.07 -28.86
CA GLY A 354 -0.34 0.46 -29.64
C GLY A 354 -0.63 1.97 -29.47
N HIS A 355 -1.56 2.50 -30.28
CA HIS A 355 -2.17 3.85 -30.14
C HIS A 355 -2.76 4.15 -28.75
N TYR A 356 -2.87 3.13 -27.88
CA TYR A 356 -3.47 3.17 -26.56
C TYR A 356 -2.51 3.57 -25.43
N GLY A 357 -1.21 3.75 -25.69
CA GLY A 357 -0.27 4.32 -24.71
C GLY A 357 -0.73 5.68 -24.13
N ASN A 358 -1.54 6.42 -24.89
CA ASN A 358 -2.17 7.68 -24.48
C ASN A 358 -3.61 7.55 -23.97
N VAL A 359 -4.28 6.40 -24.14
CA VAL A 359 -5.69 6.16 -23.79
C VAL A 359 -5.86 5.75 -22.33
N PHE A 360 -4.79 5.28 -21.67
CA PHE A 360 -4.77 4.98 -20.23
C PHE A 360 -4.87 6.21 -19.30
N ARG A 361 -5.44 7.33 -19.75
CA ARG A 361 -5.71 8.51 -18.89
C ARG A 361 -6.67 8.23 -17.73
N THR A 362 -7.30 7.06 -17.66
CA THR A 362 -8.06 6.55 -16.51
C THR A 362 -7.25 5.59 -15.61
N LYS A 363 -5.92 5.73 -15.56
CA LYS A 363 -4.83 5.12 -14.73
C LYS A 363 -5.13 4.49 -13.34
N ILE A 364 -6.34 4.56 -12.80
CA ILE A 364 -6.75 3.97 -11.51
C ILE A 364 -7.08 2.47 -11.64
N GLU A 365 -7.76 2.03 -12.70
CA GLU A 365 -8.19 0.62 -12.81
C GLU A 365 -6.98 -0.35 -12.81
N VAL A 366 -5.90 0.08 -13.46
CA VAL A 366 -4.63 -0.64 -13.53
C VAL A 366 -3.95 -0.77 -12.16
N LEU A 367 -4.22 0.12 -11.19
CA LEU A 367 -3.71 -0.05 -9.82
C LEU A 367 -4.20 -1.36 -9.19
N GLN A 368 -5.34 -1.89 -9.63
CA GLN A 368 -5.80 -3.21 -9.18
C GLN A 368 -4.85 -4.34 -9.58
N LEU A 369 -4.04 -4.18 -10.63
CA LEU A 369 -2.99 -5.14 -10.99
C LEU A 369 -1.79 -5.13 -10.02
N LEU A 370 -1.76 -4.20 -9.06
CA LEU A 370 -0.86 -4.22 -7.91
C LEU A 370 -1.49 -4.88 -6.67
N SER A 371 -2.73 -5.38 -6.76
CA SER A 371 -3.36 -6.15 -5.69
C SER A 371 -2.77 -7.55 -5.60
N MET A 372 -3.14 -8.27 -4.54
CA MET A 372 -2.75 -9.67 -4.32
C MET A 372 -3.33 -10.65 -5.35
N ASP A 373 -4.38 -10.29 -6.09
CA ASP A 373 -4.91 -11.15 -7.16
C ASP A 373 -3.90 -11.32 -8.31
N TYR A 374 -2.92 -10.42 -8.42
CA TYR A 374 -1.92 -10.37 -9.50
C TYR A 374 -0.50 -10.32 -8.91
N PRO A 375 0.02 -11.44 -8.40
CA PRO A 375 1.35 -11.48 -7.78
C PRO A 375 2.49 -11.49 -8.81
N ASP A 376 2.22 -11.84 -10.08
CA ASP A 376 3.24 -12.02 -11.11
C ASP A 376 4.15 -10.78 -11.27
N LYS A 377 5.46 -10.99 -11.14
CA LYS A 377 6.47 -9.92 -11.18
C LYS A 377 6.43 -9.11 -12.49
N PHE A 378 6.16 -9.74 -13.63
CA PHE A 378 6.16 -9.05 -14.93
C PHE A 378 4.91 -8.18 -15.10
N VAL A 379 3.74 -8.66 -14.68
CA VAL A 379 2.50 -7.86 -14.58
C VAL A 379 2.76 -6.62 -13.73
N ARG A 380 3.27 -6.81 -12.50
CA ARG A 380 3.52 -5.69 -11.57
C ARG A 380 4.57 -4.71 -12.09
N ARG A 381 5.65 -5.20 -12.71
CA ARG A 381 6.65 -4.36 -13.37
C ARG A 381 6.05 -3.54 -14.52
N THR A 382 5.19 -4.15 -15.32
CA THR A 382 4.49 -3.47 -16.43
C THR A 382 3.61 -2.34 -15.89
N VAL A 383 2.91 -2.57 -14.79
CA VAL A 383 2.10 -1.54 -14.11
C VAL A 383 2.98 -0.40 -13.62
N VAL A 384 4.11 -0.69 -12.98
CA VAL A 384 5.06 0.34 -12.51
C VAL A 384 5.58 1.17 -13.69
N LYS A 385 5.91 0.54 -14.82
CA LYS A 385 6.27 1.26 -16.06
C LYS A 385 5.17 2.22 -16.51
N TRP A 386 3.90 1.81 -16.44
CA TRP A 386 2.78 2.69 -16.76
C TRP A 386 2.61 3.82 -15.75
N LEU A 387 2.87 3.58 -14.45
CA LEU A 387 2.83 4.61 -13.43
C LEU A 387 3.88 5.70 -13.65
N ASN A 388 5.07 5.35 -14.16
CA ASN A 388 6.11 6.32 -14.49
C ASN A 388 5.69 7.32 -15.60
N SER A 389 4.60 7.06 -16.33
CA SER A 389 4.03 8.01 -17.30
C SER A 389 3.03 9.00 -16.66
N VAL A 390 2.68 8.82 -15.38
CA VAL A 390 1.77 9.70 -14.62
C VAL A 390 2.61 10.82 -13.98
N SER A 391 2.06 12.03 -13.86
CA SER A 391 2.75 13.08 -13.11
C SER A 391 2.83 12.73 -11.63
N VAL A 392 3.94 13.07 -10.99
CA VAL A 392 4.16 12.80 -9.55
C VAL A 392 3.10 13.48 -8.68
N ASP A 393 2.58 14.63 -9.11
CA ASP A 393 1.49 15.33 -8.41
C ASP A 393 0.17 14.54 -8.43
N GLU A 394 -0.18 13.94 -9.57
CA GLU A 394 -1.36 13.06 -9.66
C GLU A 394 -1.12 11.74 -8.90
N LEU A 395 0.11 11.22 -8.88
CA LEU A 395 0.45 10.03 -8.09
C LEU A 395 0.34 10.25 -6.58
N CYS A 396 0.56 11.47 -6.09
CA CYS A 396 0.33 11.80 -4.67
C CYS A 396 -1.10 11.46 -4.24
N ASP A 397 -2.07 11.61 -5.14
CA ASP A 397 -3.47 11.32 -4.87
C ASP A 397 -3.79 9.83 -4.72
N TYR A 398 -2.90 8.93 -5.16
CA TYR A 398 -3.03 7.47 -5.04
C TYR A 398 -1.95 6.85 -4.16
N LEU A 399 -1.10 7.69 -3.55
CA LEU A 399 0.02 7.26 -2.74
C LEU A 399 -0.39 6.32 -1.59
N PRO A 400 -1.50 6.54 -0.85
CA PRO A 400 -1.96 5.57 0.14
C PRO A 400 -2.11 4.15 -0.45
N GLN A 401 -2.77 4.02 -1.61
CA GLN A 401 -3.00 2.75 -2.29
C GLN A 401 -1.69 2.14 -2.81
N LEU A 402 -0.76 2.95 -3.31
CA LEU A 402 0.57 2.49 -3.73
C LEU A 402 1.38 1.96 -2.55
N VAL A 403 1.35 2.63 -1.40
CA VAL A 403 2.01 2.14 -0.17
C VAL A 403 1.37 0.86 0.32
N GLN A 404 0.04 0.75 0.30
CA GLN A 404 -0.64 -0.50 0.64
C GLN A 404 -0.31 -1.63 -0.34
N SER A 405 -0.06 -1.31 -1.62
CA SER A 405 0.30 -2.31 -2.63
C SER A 405 1.67 -2.97 -2.38
N LEU A 406 2.60 -2.29 -1.68
CA LEU A 406 3.88 -2.86 -1.26
C LEU A 406 3.74 -4.05 -0.29
N ARG A 407 2.58 -4.17 0.37
CA ARG A 407 2.22 -5.33 1.18
C ARG A 407 2.13 -6.60 0.34
N PHE A 408 1.72 -6.47 -0.91
CA PHE A 408 1.49 -7.61 -1.80
C PHE A 408 2.70 -7.98 -2.66
N GLU A 409 3.81 -7.26 -2.49
CA GLU A 409 5.08 -7.61 -3.13
C GLU A 409 5.68 -8.87 -2.47
N THR A 410 6.14 -9.79 -3.31
CA THR A 410 6.78 -11.05 -2.88
C THR A 410 8.13 -10.80 -2.21
N SER A 411 8.80 -9.71 -2.61
CA SER A 411 10.12 -9.31 -2.13
C SER A 411 10.09 -7.89 -1.54
N ILE A 412 11.00 -7.62 -0.61
CA ILE A 412 11.27 -6.26 -0.12
C ILE A 412 11.86 -5.40 -1.25
N ASP A 413 12.70 -6.00 -2.09
CA ASP A 413 13.27 -5.40 -3.29
C ASP A 413 12.32 -5.65 -4.48
N CYS A 414 11.63 -4.60 -4.91
CA CYS A 414 10.64 -4.65 -5.98
C CYS A 414 10.63 -3.36 -6.80
N HIS A 415 10.14 -3.42 -8.04
CA HIS A 415 10.11 -2.24 -8.93
C HIS A 415 9.26 -1.10 -8.34
N LEU A 416 8.17 -1.43 -7.64
CA LEU A 416 7.28 -0.44 -7.05
C LEU A 416 8.00 0.42 -6.02
N ILE A 417 8.75 -0.17 -5.08
CA ILE A 417 9.46 0.63 -4.06
C ILE A 417 10.53 1.54 -4.69
N TRP A 418 11.24 1.06 -5.72
CA TRP A 418 12.24 1.86 -6.40
C TRP A 418 11.63 3.07 -7.10
N SER A 419 10.50 2.91 -7.79
CA SER A 419 9.79 4.04 -8.38
C SER A 419 9.24 5.00 -7.33
N LEU A 420 8.77 4.51 -6.18
CA LEU A 420 8.35 5.39 -5.07
C LEU A 420 9.51 6.21 -4.49
N PHE A 421 10.72 5.63 -4.39
CA PHE A 421 11.92 6.38 -4.02
C PHE A 421 12.30 7.40 -5.09
N GLU A 422 12.22 7.05 -6.37
CA GLU A 422 12.47 7.97 -7.47
C GLU A 422 11.50 9.16 -7.44
N PHE A 423 10.20 8.91 -7.29
CA PHE A 423 9.19 9.97 -7.16
C PHE A 423 9.44 10.87 -5.95
N SER A 424 9.97 10.30 -4.86
CA SER A 424 10.35 11.08 -3.67
C SER A 424 11.54 12.00 -3.93
N LEU A 425 12.49 11.58 -4.77
CA LEU A 425 13.61 12.41 -5.22
C LEU A 425 13.18 13.50 -6.21
N MET A 426 12.12 13.25 -6.99
CA MET A 426 11.56 14.22 -7.95
C MET A 426 10.65 15.26 -7.29
N SER A 427 10.04 14.95 -6.13
CA SER A 427 9.08 15.83 -5.47
C SER A 427 9.16 15.76 -3.95
N ALA A 428 9.52 16.88 -3.33
CA ALA A 428 9.49 17.02 -1.86
C ALA A 428 8.07 16.82 -1.28
N ARG A 429 7.03 17.18 -2.04
CA ARG A 429 5.63 16.95 -1.66
C ARG A 429 5.33 15.45 -1.60
N PHE A 430 5.76 14.70 -2.61
CA PHE A 430 5.60 13.25 -2.64
C PHE A 430 6.40 12.59 -1.51
N CYS A 431 7.67 12.96 -1.34
CA CYS A 431 8.53 12.46 -0.26
C CYS A 431 7.90 12.68 1.12
N HIS A 432 7.34 13.86 1.37
CA HIS A 432 6.67 14.19 2.63
C HIS A 432 5.49 13.26 2.90
N TYR A 433 4.58 13.08 1.93
CA TYR A 433 3.44 12.19 2.15
C TYR A 433 3.87 10.73 2.23
N PHE A 434 4.87 10.30 1.46
CA PHE A 434 5.37 8.93 1.49
C PHE A 434 5.95 8.57 2.85
N TYR A 435 6.71 9.50 3.46
CA TYR A 435 7.19 9.39 4.84
C TYR A 435 6.04 9.11 5.81
N TRP A 436 4.99 9.96 5.80
CA TRP A 436 3.87 9.82 6.73
C TRP A 436 3.04 8.56 6.49
N GLN A 437 2.89 8.11 5.24
CA GLN A 437 2.21 6.85 4.94
C GLN A 437 2.98 5.65 5.51
N LEU A 438 4.31 5.58 5.31
CA LEU A 438 5.15 4.53 5.89
C LEU A 438 5.14 4.59 7.43
N LYS A 439 5.29 5.79 8.00
CA LYS A 439 5.27 6.03 9.46
C LYS A 439 3.98 5.51 10.09
N SER A 440 2.83 5.81 9.47
CA SER A 440 1.52 5.38 9.96
C SER A 440 1.37 3.85 10.03
N CYS A 441 2.14 3.11 9.22
CA CYS A 441 2.08 1.66 9.12
C CYS A 441 3.06 0.94 10.07
N LEU A 442 3.90 1.65 10.83
CA LEU A 442 4.91 1.00 11.70
C LEU A 442 4.31 0.11 12.80
N ASN A 443 3.12 0.43 13.27
CA ASN A 443 2.40 -0.37 14.29
C ASN A 443 1.60 -1.52 13.69
N ASP A 444 1.65 -1.73 12.37
CA ASP A 444 1.00 -2.86 11.70
C ASP A 444 1.77 -4.16 12.00
N ASN A 445 1.11 -5.14 12.62
CA ASN A 445 1.71 -6.43 13.00
C ASN A 445 2.26 -7.26 11.83
N THR A 446 1.78 -7.01 10.61
CA THR A 446 2.07 -7.81 9.43
C THR A 446 3.02 -7.10 8.46
N PHE A 447 2.93 -5.77 8.36
CA PHE A 447 3.61 -4.94 7.37
C PHE A 447 4.59 -3.92 8.00
N GLY A 448 4.53 -3.71 9.31
CA GLY A 448 5.31 -2.69 10.02
C GLY A 448 6.83 -2.86 9.88
N ILE A 449 7.34 -4.09 9.95
CA ILE A 449 8.79 -4.37 9.78
C ILE A 449 9.25 -3.94 8.39
N ARG A 450 8.48 -4.28 7.35
CA ARG A 450 8.80 -3.91 5.96
C ARG A 450 8.74 -2.38 5.80
N CYS A 451 7.73 -1.73 6.37
CA CYS A 451 7.63 -0.27 6.39
C CYS A 451 8.83 0.39 7.07
N GLN A 452 9.32 -0.18 8.17
CA GLN A 452 10.50 0.33 8.88
C GLN A 452 11.75 0.30 8.00
N ILE A 453 11.96 -0.78 7.24
CA ILE A 453 13.07 -0.89 6.29
C ILE A 453 12.96 0.20 5.20
N TYR A 454 11.77 0.38 4.62
CA TYR A 454 11.55 1.43 3.62
C TYR A 454 11.69 2.84 4.18
N LEU A 455 11.22 3.08 5.40
CA LEU A 455 11.30 4.37 6.06
C LEU A 455 12.76 4.75 6.34
N ASN A 456 13.57 3.80 6.81
CA ASN A 456 15.00 4.01 7.02
C ASN A 456 15.71 4.37 5.71
N ALA A 457 15.36 3.72 4.60
CA ALA A 457 15.89 4.06 3.28
C ALA A 457 15.48 5.48 2.86
N LEU A 458 14.21 5.84 3.04
CA LEU A 458 13.68 7.15 2.70
C LEU A 458 14.38 8.27 3.49
N LEU A 459 14.66 8.06 4.78
CA LEU A 459 15.37 9.03 5.64
C LEU A 459 16.83 9.25 5.23
N ILE A 460 17.43 8.27 4.55
CA ILE A 460 18.77 8.38 3.95
C ILE A 460 18.68 9.13 2.61
N LEU A 461 17.62 8.86 1.85
CA LEU A 461 17.32 9.44 0.54
C LEU A 461 16.95 10.92 0.56
N CYS A 462 16.13 11.35 1.51
CA CYS A 462 15.45 12.65 1.46
C CYS A 462 16.35 13.87 1.72
N GLY A 463 17.64 13.64 2.03
CA GLY A 463 18.59 14.66 2.41
C GLY A 463 18.41 15.14 3.84
N GLU A 464 19.45 15.80 4.37
CA GLU A 464 19.53 16.24 5.77
C GLU A 464 18.41 17.20 6.16
N ARG A 465 18.14 18.24 5.36
CA ARG A 465 17.10 19.23 5.68
C ARG A 465 15.71 18.61 5.82
N THR A 466 15.32 17.75 4.87
CA THR A 466 14.01 17.08 4.90
C THR A 466 13.93 16.11 6.07
N ARG A 467 15.02 15.40 6.37
CA ARG A 467 15.11 14.51 7.54
C ARG A 467 14.94 15.28 8.84
N ASP A 468 15.63 16.40 9.01
CA ASP A 468 15.52 17.25 10.21
C ASP A 468 14.10 17.81 10.35
N GLN A 469 13.46 18.15 9.22
CA GLN A 469 12.06 18.56 9.19
C GLN A 469 11.12 17.44 9.67
N PHE A 470 11.32 16.19 9.24
CA PHE A 470 10.57 15.04 9.73
C PHE A 470 10.79 14.79 11.22
N LEU A 471 12.03 14.90 11.71
CA LEU A 471 12.34 14.77 13.14
C LEU A 471 11.66 15.85 13.98
N GLY A 472 11.65 17.10 13.50
CA GLY A 472 10.93 18.19 14.15
C GLY A 472 9.42 17.95 14.17
N GLN A 473 8.86 17.43 13.08
CA GLN A 473 7.44 17.08 13.01
C GLN A 473 7.05 15.94 13.96
N ASP A 474 7.85 14.88 14.02
CA ASP A 474 7.66 13.74 14.92
C ASP A 474 7.68 14.22 16.38
N LYS A 475 8.68 15.04 16.75
CA LYS A 475 8.78 15.62 18.11
C LYS A 475 7.53 16.40 18.50
N ILE A 476 6.99 17.22 17.59
CA ILE A 476 5.74 17.96 17.84
C ILE A 476 4.57 17.00 18.04
N CYS A 477 4.45 15.95 17.22
CA CYS A 477 3.37 14.97 17.36
C CYS A 477 3.45 14.21 18.69
N GLU A 478 4.64 13.85 19.14
CA GLU A 478 4.88 13.17 20.42
C GLU A 478 4.52 14.07 21.61
N GLU A 479 4.99 15.32 21.63
CA GLU A 479 4.67 16.27 22.69
C GLU A 479 3.16 16.57 22.74
N LEU A 480 2.50 16.76 21.59
CA LEU A 480 1.04 16.95 21.55
C LEU A 480 0.28 15.70 22.04
N SER A 481 0.80 14.50 21.79
CA SER A 481 0.21 13.25 22.30
C SER A 481 0.33 13.16 23.81
N MET A 482 1.48 13.54 24.39
CA MET A 482 1.67 13.63 25.83
C MET A 482 0.74 14.65 26.47
N ILE A 483 0.62 15.85 25.88
CA ILE A 483 -0.31 16.90 26.34
C ILE A 483 -1.75 16.37 26.34
N SER A 484 -2.18 15.68 25.29
CA SER A 484 -3.53 15.10 25.22
C SER A 484 -3.76 14.06 26.33
N ALA A 485 -2.77 13.20 26.61
CA ALA A 485 -2.86 12.21 27.69
C ALA A 485 -2.96 12.88 29.08
N GLU A 486 -2.13 13.89 29.36
CA GLU A 486 -2.15 14.64 30.62
C GLU A 486 -3.49 15.38 30.83
N ILE A 487 -4.01 16.05 29.79
CA ILE A 487 -5.30 16.74 29.86
C ILE A 487 -6.46 15.78 30.14
N LYS A 488 -6.44 14.58 29.56
CA LYS A 488 -7.47 13.54 29.79
C LYS A 488 -7.47 13.06 31.24
N GLN A 489 -6.30 12.97 31.87
CA GLN A 489 -6.14 12.52 33.26
C GLN A 489 -6.34 13.65 34.28
N ALA A 490 -6.12 14.90 33.89
CA ALA A 490 -6.23 16.05 34.77
C ALA A 490 -7.68 16.43 35.13
N SER A 491 -7.84 17.03 36.32
CA SER A 491 -9.07 17.68 36.75
C SER A 491 -9.42 18.88 35.86
N LYS A 492 -10.71 19.23 35.77
CA LYS A 492 -11.19 20.28 34.85
C LYS A 492 -10.47 21.63 35.07
N ASP A 493 -10.20 21.99 36.32
CA ASP A 493 -9.60 23.29 36.67
C ASP A 493 -8.12 23.38 36.28
N SER A 494 -7.39 22.26 36.29
CA SER A 494 -5.96 22.23 35.97
C SER A 494 -5.66 22.10 34.47
N ARG A 495 -6.61 21.63 33.65
CA ARG A 495 -6.38 21.33 32.21
C ARG A 495 -5.86 22.51 31.41
N ASN A 496 -6.43 23.70 31.61
CA ASN A 496 -6.00 24.90 30.86
C ASN A 496 -4.60 25.37 31.27
N ILE A 497 -4.25 25.21 32.54
CA ILE A 497 -2.91 25.55 33.07
C ILE A 497 -1.88 24.61 32.44
N ILE A 498 -2.13 23.30 32.47
CA ILE A 498 -1.29 22.27 31.85
C ILE A 498 -1.12 22.53 30.35
N LEU A 499 -2.22 22.79 29.64
CA LEU A 499 -2.19 23.08 28.20
C LEU A 499 -1.27 24.27 27.90
N ARG A 500 -1.47 25.41 28.57
CA ARG A 500 -0.68 26.63 28.31
C ARG A 500 0.79 26.42 28.60
N GLN A 501 1.12 25.87 29.77
CA GLN A 501 2.51 25.62 30.17
C GLN A 501 3.24 24.68 29.22
N ARG A 502 2.59 23.60 28.76
CA ARG A 502 3.21 22.67 27.82
C ARG A 502 3.33 23.22 26.40
N LEU A 503 2.34 24.01 25.95
CA LEU A 503 2.40 24.68 24.65
C LEU A 503 3.46 25.79 24.61
N GLU A 504 3.79 26.44 25.73
CA GLU A 504 4.90 27.40 25.82
C GLU A 504 6.23 26.75 25.44
N LYS A 505 6.52 25.55 25.97
CA LYS A 505 7.71 24.78 25.62
C LYS A 505 7.76 24.46 24.12
N ILE A 506 6.65 24.01 23.53
CA ILE A 506 6.57 23.75 22.08
C ILE A 506 6.78 25.05 21.29
N ASN A 507 6.24 26.18 21.76
CA ASN A 507 6.40 27.48 21.12
C ASN A 507 7.86 27.96 21.12
N GLU A 508 8.59 27.78 22.22
CA GLU A 508 10.03 28.08 22.31
C GLU A 508 10.86 27.18 21.37
N ASP A 509 10.55 25.89 21.35
CA ASP A 509 11.17 24.92 20.43
C ASP A 509 10.93 25.31 18.96
N LEU A 510 9.70 25.71 18.59
CA LEU A 510 9.35 26.14 17.23
C LEU A 510 10.02 27.46 16.83
N LYS A 511 10.21 28.39 17.78
CA LYS A 511 10.91 29.65 17.52
C LYS A 511 12.40 29.44 17.28
N SER A 512 13.00 28.45 17.95
CA SER A 512 14.41 28.10 17.76
C SER A 512 14.62 27.26 16.51
N ASN A 513 13.77 26.26 16.29
CA ASN A 513 13.83 25.31 15.17
C ASN A 513 12.47 25.22 14.45
N PRO A 514 12.16 26.16 13.54
CA PRO A 514 10.94 26.12 12.73
C PRO A 514 10.86 24.87 11.86
N THR A 515 9.66 24.35 11.66
CA THR A 515 9.39 23.18 10.79
C THR A 515 8.04 23.33 10.10
N SER A 516 7.70 22.43 9.18
CA SER A 516 6.33 22.36 8.67
C SER A 516 5.47 21.41 9.46
N LEU A 517 4.16 21.53 9.31
CA LEU A 517 3.21 20.60 9.91
C LEU A 517 3.11 19.31 9.07
N PRO A 518 2.85 18.16 9.72
CA PRO A 518 2.63 16.88 9.05
C PRO A 518 1.55 16.91 7.95
N LEU A 519 0.52 17.76 8.06
CA LEU A 519 -0.58 17.86 7.10
C LEU A 519 -0.12 18.23 5.67
N SER A 520 0.92 19.06 5.54
CA SER A 520 1.49 19.44 4.25
C SER A 520 2.86 20.09 4.45
N PRO A 521 3.84 19.83 3.56
CA PRO A 521 5.13 20.50 3.63
C PRO A 521 5.05 22.01 3.41
N SER A 522 3.94 22.52 2.85
CA SER A 522 3.69 23.96 2.67
C SER A 522 3.23 24.69 3.93
N LEU A 523 2.85 23.95 4.99
CA LEU A 523 2.34 24.52 6.24
C LEU A 523 3.50 24.78 7.20
N PHE A 524 4.39 25.68 6.81
CA PHE A 524 5.59 26.01 7.58
C PHE A 524 5.27 26.92 8.78
N VAL A 525 5.74 26.53 9.98
CA VAL A 525 5.39 27.16 11.26
C VAL A 525 6.63 27.48 12.08
N ASN A 526 6.58 28.60 12.79
CA ASN A 526 7.66 29.08 13.68
C ASN A 526 7.17 29.43 15.09
N GLY A 527 5.93 29.08 15.42
CA GLY A 527 5.36 29.37 16.73
C GLY A 527 3.90 28.95 16.85
N LEU A 528 3.34 29.25 18.01
CA LEU A 528 1.96 28.99 18.42
C LEU A 528 1.36 30.26 19.02
N SER A 529 0.12 30.55 18.66
CA SER A 529 -0.69 31.50 19.42
C SER A 529 -1.43 30.78 20.54
N ILE A 530 -0.76 30.72 21.67
CA ILE A 530 -1.19 29.95 22.85
C ILE A 530 -2.56 30.42 23.34
N ASP A 531 -2.84 31.73 23.29
CA ASP A 531 -4.11 32.29 23.72
C ASP A 531 -5.33 31.84 22.91
N GLN A 532 -5.11 31.44 21.65
CA GLN A 532 -6.17 30.91 20.79
C GLN A 532 -6.22 29.38 20.80
N CYS A 533 -5.26 28.72 21.44
CA CYS A 533 -5.26 27.28 21.61
C CYS A 533 -6.22 26.87 22.73
N SER A 534 -6.91 25.75 22.54
CA SER A 534 -7.83 25.19 23.53
C SER A 534 -7.94 23.67 23.32
N TYR A 535 -8.91 23.04 23.96
CA TYR A 535 -9.36 21.69 23.63
C TYR A 535 -10.88 21.70 23.40
N PHE A 536 -11.41 20.75 22.64
CA PHE A 536 -12.85 20.61 22.49
C PHE A 536 -13.42 19.79 23.65
N ASN A 537 -14.64 20.12 24.10
CA ASN A 537 -15.34 19.43 25.19
C ASN A 537 -16.03 18.12 24.74
N SER A 538 -15.45 17.41 23.77
CA SER A 538 -15.94 16.10 23.32
C SER A 538 -15.31 14.95 24.11
N ASN A 539 -15.80 13.72 23.93
CA ASN A 539 -15.32 12.54 24.66
C ASN A 539 -13.80 12.32 24.55
N SER A 540 -13.20 12.63 23.40
CA SER A 540 -11.77 12.42 23.16
C SER A 540 -10.89 13.62 23.52
N LEU A 541 -11.48 14.74 23.98
CA LEU A 541 -10.81 16.01 24.30
C LEU A 541 -9.71 16.42 23.29
N PRO A 542 -10.02 16.49 21.98
CA PRO A 542 -9.02 16.81 20.97
C PRO A 542 -8.51 18.24 21.17
N LEU A 543 -7.22 18.44 20.90
CA LEU A 543 -6.58 19.75 21.03
C LEU A 543 -6.94 20.61 19.83
N LYS A 544 -7.31 21.86 20.08
CA LYS A 544 -7.49 22.91 19.09
C LYS A 544 -6.25 23.80 19.12
N LEU A 545 -5.44 23.72 18.08
CA LEU A 545 -4.14 24.38 18.00
C LEU A 545 -4.17 25.46 16.94
N VAL A 546 -3.46 26.56 17.22
CA VAL A 546 -3.32 27.66 16.27
C VAL A 546 -1.85 28.01 16.12
N PHE A 547 -1.27 27.55 15.02
CA PHE A 547 0.13 27.80 14.70
C PHE A 547 0.32 29.11 13.96
N GLU A 548 1.43 29.78 14.25
CA GLU A 548 1.90 30.94 13.50
C GLU A 548 2.66 30.45 12.26
N GLY A 549 2.21 30.86 11.08
CA GLY A 549 2.90 30.53 9.84
C GLY A 549 4.15 31.40 9.64
N ALA A 550 5.22 30.80 9.12
CA ALA A 550 6.47 31.50 8.79
C ALA A 550 6.73 31.44 7.27
N PRO A 551 6.63 32.56 6.50
CA PRO A 551 6.81 32.48 5.05
C PRO A 551 8.15 31.82 4.73
N HIS A 552 8.20 30.99 3.68
CA HIS A 552 9.34 30.09 3.37
C HIS A 552 10.74 30.76 3.36
N TYR A 553 10.82 32.09 3.22
CA TYR A 553 12.06 32.87 3.21
C TYR A 553 12.36 33.63 4.52
N ARG A 554 11.57 33.47 5.58
CA ARG A 554 11.84 34.03 6.93
C ARG A 554 12.72 33.12 7.81
N ILE A 555 13.13 31.97 7.29
CA ILE A 555 14.17 31.15 7.92
C ILE A 555 15.47 31.95 7.76
N LYS A 556 16.06 32.35 8.89
CA LYS A 556 17.30 33.14 8.97
C LYS A 556 18.27 32.78 7.84
N SER A 557 18.64 33.78 7.05
CA SER A 557 19.77 33.76 6.14
C SER A 557 21.05 33.46 6.91
N SER A 558 21.43 32.18 7.00
CA SER A 558 22.84 31.78 7.09
C SER A 558 23.48 31.69 5.70
N PHE A 559 22.77 32.13 4.65
CA PHE A 559 23.24 32.29 3.27
C PHE A 559 23.25 33.76 2.81
N ASP A 560 23.66 34.69 3.68
CA ASP A 560 23.86 36.12 3.34
C ASP A 560 25.10 36.41 2.47
N ASN A 561 25.63 35.43 1.72
CA ASN A 561 26.75 35.66 0.81
C ASN A 561 26.38 35.70 -0.69
N TYR A 562 25.09 35.58 -1.04
CA TYR A 562 24.63 35.98 -2.37
C TYR A 562 23.50 36.98 -2.24
N SER A 563 23.87 38.25 -2.31
CA SER A 563 22.97 39.37 -2.31
C SER A 563 21.91 39.21 -3.41
N ILE A 564 20.64 39.08 -3.02
CA ILE A 564 19.48 39.32 -3.91
C ILE A 564 19.38 40.85 -4.13
N THR A 565 20.44 41.45 -4.66
CA THR A 565 20.52 42.88 -5.02
C THR A 565 20.66 43.08 -6.52
N THR A 566 20.62 42.03 -7.33
CA THR A 566 20.67 42.17 -8.78
C THR A 566 19.47 41.49 -9.41
N LEU A 567 18.64 42.29 -10.11
CA LEU A 567 17.56 41.91 -11.04
C LEU A 567 16.08 42.03 -10.61
N ALA A 568 15.72 42.76 -9.55
CA ALA A 568 14.32 43.15 -9.34
C ALA A 568 14.19 44.65 -9.04
N ASP A 569 13.44 45.37 -9.89
CA ASP A 569 13.15 46.79 -9.73
C ASP A 569 12.57 47.13 -8.35
N SER A 570 12.96 48.29 -7.81
CA SER A 570 12.62 48.79 -6.47
C SER A 570 11.11 48.89 -6.21
N SER A 571 10.30 49.04 -7.27
CA SER A 571 8.83 49.06 -7.19
C SER A 571 8.23 47.67 -6.91
N THR A 572 8.86 46.61 -7.40
CA THR A 572 8.43 45.22 -7.22
C THR A 572 8.75 44.75 -5.80
N GLN A 573 9.93 45.09 -5.28
CA GLN A 573 10.29 44.84 -3.87
C GLN A 573 9.35 45.55 -2.88
N SER A 574 8.93 46.79 -3.18
CA SER A 574 8.02 47.55 -2.31
C SER A 574 6.58 47.01 -2.34
N LYS A 575 6.07 46.60 -3.50
CA LYS A 575 4.76 45.93 -3.63
C LYS A 575 4.74 44.57 -2.96
N LEU A 576 5.80 43.79 -3.14
CA LEU A 576 5.99 42.51 -2.46
C LEU A 576 6.07 42.71 -0.94
N ALA A 577 6.89 43.64 -0.44
CA ALA A 577 6.97 43.94 1.00
C ALA A 577 5.64 44.41 1.61
N ALA A 578 4.80 45.15 0.87
CA ALA A 578 3.47 45.56 1.31
C ALA A 578 2.48 44.38 1.36
N ILE A 579 2.49 43.50 0.35
CA ILE A 579 1.71 42.25 0.36
C ILE A 579 2.16 41.36 1.52
N TYR A 580 3.47 41.24 1.75
CA TYR A 580 4.10 40.39 2.76
C TYR A 580 4.04 40.91 4.20
N LYS A 581 3.79 42.21 4.42
CA LYS A 581 3.49 42.77 5.75
C LYS A 581 2.02 42.67 6.14
N SER A 582 1.12 42.35 5.22
CA SER A 582 -0.32 42.61 5.40
C SER A 582 -1.15 41.49 6.04
N LYS A 583 -0.61 40.30 6.34
CA LYS A 583 -1.36 39.25 7.04
C LYS A 583 -0.44 38.31 7.83
N HIS A 584 -0.56 38.33 9.16
CA HIS A 584 -0.20 37.14 9.94
C HIS A 584 -1.09 35.99 9.46
N TRP A 585 -0.48 34.87 9.09
CA TRP A 585 -1.18 33.67 8.63
C TRP A 585 -1.13 32.64 9.74
N TRP A 586 -2.29 32.07 10.04
CA TRP A 586 -2.50 31.22 11.19
C TRP A 586 -3.03 29.89 10.68
N HIS A 587 -2.43 28.78 11.10
CA HIS A 587 -2.92 27.45 10.78
C HIS A 587 -3.70 26.89 11.96
N LYS A 588 -5.00 26.71 11.76
CA LYS A 588 -5.88 26.11 12.76
C LYS A 588 -5.92 24.60 12.52
N ILE A 589 -5.55 23.83 13.52
CA ILE A 589 -5.44 22.37 13.45
C ILE A 589 -6.16 21.76 14.64
N ILE A 590 -6.80 20.63 14.40
CA ILE A 590 -7.30 19.74 15.44
C ILE A 590 -6.30 18.59 15.57
N PHE A 591 -5.71 18.42 16.74
CA PHE A 591 -4.89 17.25 17.06
C PHE A 591 -5.71 16.27 17.89
N LYS A 592 -5.82 15.04 17.42
CA LYS A 592 -6.73 14.02 17.99
C LYS A 592 -5.94 12.81 18.42
N CYS A 593 -6.20 12.35 19.65
CA CYS A 593 -5.63 11.14 20.22
C CYS A 593 -6.76 10.22 20.69
N GLY A 594 -6.66 8.93 20.41
CA GLY A 594 -7.63 7.90 20.78
C GLY A 594 -8.49 7.39 19.61
N ASP A 595 -8.45 8.05 18.45
CA ASP A 595 -9.23 7.68 17.27
C ASP A 595 -8.29 7.35 16.10
N ASP A 596 -8.63 6.31 15.34
CA ASP A 596 -7.93 5.91 14.12
C ASP A 596 -8.40 6.76 12.93
N LEU A 597 -7.56 7.69 12.48
CA LEU A 597 -7.89 8.62 11.41
C LEU A 597 -7.67 8.05 10.00
N ARG A 598 -7.23 6.79 9.86
CA ARG A 598 -7.01 6.19 8.52
C ARG A 598 -8.29 6.13 7.70
N LYS A 599 -9.44 5.91 8.35
CA LYS A 599 -10.76 5.91 7.69
C LYS A 599 -11.11 7.31 7.19
N ASP A 600 -10.98 8.33 8.03
CA ASP A 600 -11.20 9.73 7.66
C ASP A 600 -10.29 10.16 6.51
N MET A 601 -9.01 9.78 6.54
CA MET A 601 -8.07 10.03 5.43
C MET A 601 -8.56 9.43 4.11
N LEU A 602 -8.99 8.16 4.13
CA LEU A 602 -9.49 7.47 2.94
C LEU A 602 -10.78 8.14 2.41
N VAL A 603 -11.71 8.52 3.30
CA VAL A 603 -12.93 9.23 2.91
C VAL A 603 -12.59 10.56 2.24
N MET A 604 -11.71 11.36 2.83
CA MET A 604 -11.32 12.65 2.24
C MET A 604 -10.61 12.49 0.90
N GLN A 605 -9.80 11.43 0.75
CA GLN A 605 -9.17 11.09 -0.52
C GLN A 605 -10.20 10.71 -1.59
N ILE A 606 -11.19 9.87 -1.26
CA ILE A 606 -12.28 9.49 -2.17
C ILE A 606 -13.07 10.73 -2.59
N ILE A 607 -13.44 11.60 -1.65
CA ILE A 607 -14.14 12.86 -1.94
C ILE A 607 -13.29 13.74 -2.89
N SER A 608 -11.97 13.81 -2.67
CA SER A 608 -11.06 14.54 -3.56
C SER A 608 -11.04 13.98 -4.99
N ILE A 609 -10.98 12.66 -5.14
CA ILE A 609 -11.05 11.99 -6.45
C ILE A 609 -12.40 12.27 -7.13
N ILE A 610 -13.51 12.11 -6.41
CA ILE A 610 -14.87 12.37 -6.92
C ILE A 610 -14.99 13.83 -7.39
N ASN A 611 -14.54 14.78 -6.58
CA ASN A 611 -14.56 16.20 -6.92
C ASN A 611 -13.79 16.48 -8.22
N ARG A 612 -12.62 15.85 -8.43
CA ARG A 612 -11.88 15.99 -9.69
C ARG A 612 -12.64 15.43 -10.89
N VAL A 613 -13.34 14.31 -10.73
CA VAL A 613 -14.17 13.73 -11.80
C VAL A 613 -15.30 14.68 -12.20
N TRP A 614 -16.02 15.24 -11.22
CA TRP A 614 -17.07 16.22 -11.47
C TRP A 614 -16.53 17.49 -12.13
N LEU A 615 -15.42 18.04 -11.62
CA LEU A 615 -14.78 19.22 -12.21
C LEU A 615 -14.34 19.00 -13.66
N ARG A 616 -13.78 17.82 -13.98
CA ARG A 616 -13.43 17.43 -15.36
C ARG A 616 -14.67 17.34 -16.28
N SER A 617 -15.83 17.04 -15.70
CA SER A 617 -17.12 16.98 -16.41
C SER A 617 -17.84 18.34 -16.45
N GLY A 618 -17.21 19.42 -15.99
CA GLY A 618 -17.79 20.76 -15.93
C GLY A 618 -18.74 21.00 -14.74
N LEU A 619 -18.84 20.06 -13.81
CA LEU A 619 -19.68 20.16 -12.62
C LEU A 619 -18.86 20.59 -11.40
N ASN A 620 -19.04 21.84 -10.96
CA ASN A 620 -18.41 22.36 -9.74
C ASN A 620 -19.41 22.36 -8.56
N LEU A 621 -19.29 21.36 -7.70
CA LEU A 621 -20.11 21.23 -6.47
C LEU A 621 -19.50 21.95 -5.26
N ARG A 622 -18.45 22.77 -5.44
CA ARG A 622 -17.90 23.66 -4.40
C ARG A 622 -17.57 22.95 -3.08
N LEU A 623 -17.17 21.68 -3.15
CA LEU A 623 -16.88 20.84 -1.98
C LEU A 623 -15.72 21.42 -1.16
N ILE A 624 -15.87 21.42 0.16
CA ILE A 624 -14.78 21.74 1.09
C ILE A 624 -14.03 20.45 1.42
N ILE A 625 -12.83 20.31 0.87
CA ILE A 625 -11.94 19.17 1.11
C ILE A 625 -10.83 19.62 2.04
N PHE A 626 -10.89 19.22 3.30
CA PHE A 626 -9.88 19.54 4.31
C PHE A 626 -8.90 18.37 4.51
N SER A 627 -7.68 18.70 4.91
CA SER A 627 -6.61 17.72 5.06
C SER A 627 -6.76 16.92 6.35
N VAL A 628 -6.56 15.60 6.26
CA VAL A 628 -6.49 14.69 7.41
C VAL A 628 -5.20 13.88 7.30
N LEU A 629 -4.51 13.71 8.44
CA LEU A 629 -3.31 12.89 8.52
C LEU A 629 -3.31 12.04 9.78
N ASN A 630 -3.06 10.74 9.62
CA ASN A 630 -2.77 9.83 10.70
C ASN A 630 -1.25 9.82 10.98
N SER A 631 -0.83 10.36 12.12
CA SER A 631 0.60 10.48 12.45
C SER A 631 1.17 9.20 13.08
N SER A 632 0.38 8.49 13.90
CA SER A 632 0.77 7.22 14.52
C SER A 632 -0.48 6.39 14.89
N HIS A 633 -0.34 5.35 15.72
CA HIS A 633 -1.45 4.51 16.17
C HIS A 633 -2.47 5.33 16.97
N CYS A 634 -3.67 5.49 16.42
CA CYS A 634 -4.79 6.25 17.00
C CYS A 634 -4.45 7.72 17.31
N THR A 635 -3.54 8.34 16.55
CA THR A 635 -3.23 9.76 16.68
C THR A 635 -3.09 10.43 15.32
N GLY A 636 -3.46 11.71 15.24
CA GLY A 636 -3.26 12.47 14.02
C GLY A 636 -3.79 13.90 14.05
N MET A 637 -3.71 14.54 12.89
CA MET A 637 -4.04 15.95 12.66
C MET A 637 -5.17 16.07 11.65
N ILE A 638 -6.04 17.05 11.90
CA ILE A 638 -7.13 17.44 11.00
C ILE A 638 -7.02 18.94 10.78
N GLU A 639 -7.07 19.37 9.54
CA GLU A 639 -7.18 20.78 9.18
C GLU A 639 -8.52 21.34 9.68
N MET A 640 -8.47 22.44 10.44
CA MET A 640 -9.68 23.07 10.93
C MET A 640 -10.21 24.05 9.88
N VAL A 641 -11.38 23.77 9.32
CA VAL A 641 -12.08 24.67 8.40
C VAL A 641 -12.40 25.98 9.12
N SER A 642 -11.82 27.08 8.63
CA SER A 642 -12.04 28.41 9.21
C SER A 642 -13.45 28.93 8.93
N ARG A 643 -14.01 29.71 9.86
CA ARG A 643 -15.34 30.34 9.72
C ARG A 643 -16.48 29.34 9.46
N ALA A 644 -16.39 28.15 10.07
CA ALA A 644 -17.44 27.14 10.05
C ALA A 644 -18.07 27.00 11.43
N SER A 645 -19.37 26.66 11.45
CA SER A 645 -20.16 26.33 12.64
C SER A 645 -20.97 25.08 12.35
N THR A 646 -21.16 24.21 13.34
CA THR A 646 -22.00 23.03 13.17
C THR A 646 -23.47 23.42 13.08
N LEU A 647 -24.28 22.63 12.37
CA LEU A 647 -25.73 22.87 12.31
C LEU A 647 -26.37 22.92 13.72
N ARG A 648 -25.84 22.14 14.66
CA ARG A 648 -26.27 22.14 16.06
C ARG A 648 -25.98 23.48 16.75
N GLU A 649 -24.78 24.04 16.58
CA GLU A 649 -24.42 25.35 17.15
C GLU A 649 -25.34 26.45 16.60
N ILE A 650 -25.58 26.46 15.29
CA ILE A 650 -26.49 27.41 14.63
C ILE A 650 -27.91 27.33 15.20
N GLN A 651 -28.39 26.12 15.51
CA GLN A 651 -29.72 25.92 16.07
C GLN A 651 -29.83 26.33 17.53
N GLN A 652 -28.78 26.06 18.33
CA GLN A 652 -28.72 26.44 19.74
C GLN A 652 -28.81 27.95 19.94
N GLU A 653 -28.39 28.77 18.97
CA GLU A 653 -28.59 30.23 19.00
C GLU A 653 -30.08 30.64 19.05
N HIS A 654 -31.00 29.77 18.59
CA HIS A 654 -32.43 30.08 18.44
C HIS A 654 -33.37 29.23 19.34
N GLY A 655 -32.79 28.41 20.24
CA GLY A 655 -33.51 27.64 21.27
C GLY A 655 -32.72 26.45 21.83
N LEU A 656 -32.97 26.09 23.09
CA LEU A 656 -32.34 24.96 23.79
C LEU A 656 -32.98 23.59 23.46
N THR A 657 -34.17 23.57 22.88
CA THR A 657 -35.00 22.36 22.68
C THR A 657 -35.07 21.98 21.20
N GLY A 658 -34.96 20.68 20.90
CA GLY A 658 -34.77 20.07 19.59
C GLY A 658 -35.90 20.21 18.54
N ASN A 659 -36.68 21.30 18.57
CA ASN A 659 -37.57 21.64 17.47
C ASN A 659 -36.77 22.35 16.37
N PHE A 660 -36.43 21.62 15.31
CA PHE A 660 -35.80 22.13 14.11
C PHE A 660 -36.68 23.20 13.45
N LYS A 661 -36.41 24.49 13.72
CA LYS A 661 -37.07 25.60 13.01
C LYS A 661 -36.51 25.70 11.58
N HIS A 662 -37.38 25.64 10.58
CA HIS A 662 -36.99 25.61 9.16
C HIS A 662 -36.25 26.87 8.67
N HIS A 663 -36.44 28.04 9.30
CA HIS A 663 -35.84 29.31 8.86
C HIS A 663 -34.45 29.60 9.46
N THR A 664 -33.98 28.79 10.40
CA THR A 664 -32.76 29.08 11.19
C THR A 664 -31.51 29.23 10.32
N ILE A 665 -31.34 28.36 9.32
CA ILE A 665 -30.19 28.38 8.40
C ILE A 665 -30.24 29.63 7.51
N ALA A 666 -31.41 29.96 6.96
CA ALA A 666 -31.58 31.13 6.11
C ALA A 666 -31.29 32.44 6.87
N THR A 667 -31.77 32.54 8.12
CA THR A 667 -31.49 33.68 9.00
C THR A 667 -30.01 33.79 9.34
N TRP A 668 -29.36 32.66 9.66
CA TRP A 668 -27.93 32.62 9.94
C TRP A 668 -27.11 33.06 8.72
N LEU A 669 -27.43 32.54 7.52
CA LEU A 669 -26.79 32.97 6.27
C LEU A 669 -26.98 34.47 6.01
N LYS A 670 -28.18 35.01 6.24
CA LYS A 670 -28.47 36.45 6.04
C LYS A 670 -27.72 37.34 7.05
N ARG A 671 -27.49 36.85 8.27
CA ARG A 671 -26.72 37.57 9.30
C ARG A 671 -25.25 37.77 8.89
N TYR A 672 -24.64 36.76 8.28
CA TYR A 672 -23.24 36.84 7.83
C TYR A 672 -23.06 37.40 6.42
N ASN A 673 -24.15 37.54 5.65
CA ASN A 673 -24.17 38.08 4.30
C ASN A 673 -25.18 39.22 4.22
N THR A 674 -24.78 40.39 4.72
CA THR A 674 -25.69 41.53 4.95
C THR A 674 -26.16 42.23 3.68
N ASN A 675 -25.44 42.08 2.57
CA ASN A 675 -25.83 42.63 1.28
C ASN A 675 -26.49 41.56 0.41
N GLU A 676 -27.45 41.97 -0.44
CA GLU A 676 -28.25 41.04 -1.24
C GLU A 676 -27.40 40.19 -2.19
N PHE A 677 -26.35 40.78 -2.76
CA PHE A 677 -25.42 40.09 -3.66
C PHE A 677 -24.66 38.96 -2.96
N SER A 678 -24.07 39.22 -1.77
CA SER A 678 -23.36 38.21 -0.98
C SER A 678 -24.29 37.14 -0.45
N TYR A 679 -25.53 37.50 -0.10
CA TYR A 679 -26.54 36.54 0.31
C TYR A 679 -26.95 35.60 -0.82
N ARG A 680 -27.14 36.12 -2.04
CA ARG A 680 -27.41 35.30 -3.23
C ARG A 680 -26.25 34.36 -3.54
N ILE A 681 -25.00 34.83 -3.47
CA ILE A 681 -23.81 33.99 -3.63
C ILE A 681 -23.76 32.90 -2.56
N ALA A 682 -24.09 33.23 -1.30
CA ALA A 682 -24.10 32.26 -0.20
C ALA A 682 -25.17 31.17 -0.40
N ILE A 683 -26.37 31.53 -0.87
CA ILE A 683 -27.41 30.56 -1.23
C ILE A 683 -26.95 29.67 -2.38
N GLU A 684 -26.38 30.25 -3.43
CA GLU A 684 -25.88 29.50 -4.57
C GLU A 684 -24.78 28.52 -4.12
N ASN A 685 -23.83 28.98 -3.30
CA ASN A 685 -22.82 28.09 -2.70
C ASN A 685 -23.45 26.94 -1.92
N PHE A 686 -24.47 27.21 -1.09
CA PHE A 686 -25.16 26.21 -0.28
C PHE A 686 -25.95 25.19 -1.12
N ILE A 687 -26.47 25.58 -2.28
CA ILE A 687 -27.17 24.66 -3.21
C ILE A 687 -26.16 23.78 -3.96
N HIS A 688 -25.02 24.34 -4.32
CA HIS A 688 -23.96 23.60 -5.04
C HIS A 688 -23.21 22.61 -4.13
N SER A 689 -22.97 22.98 -2.86
CA SER A 689 -22.31 22.14 -1.85
C SER A 689 -23.23 21.08 -1.28
#